data_AF-F4P528-F1
#
_entry.id   AF-F4P528-F1
#
_cell.length_a   1.000
_cell.length_b   1.000
_cell.length_c   1.000
_cell.angle_alpha   90.00
_cell.angle_beta   90.00
_cell.angle_gamma   90.00
#
_symmetry.space_group_name_H-M   'P 1'
#
loop_
_entity.id
_entity.type
_entity.pdbx_description
1 polymer ?
#
loop_
_entity_poly.entity_id
_entity_poly.type
_entity_poly.pdbx_seq_one_letter_code
_entity_poly.pdbx_strand_id
1 'polypeptide(L)'
;MTDFFFERFNINKHLSGLGFSSRASPAALLAKFKQTWETIIQESGAEHNWNRQIGHTSIPSYLQSILDIFVKEQAAANNSTETGLCTELFFNDDILDHLITLSQNDVPVGYRSEVIRFTSNLIGLIHHRFLFSHCIHKPISRLINACFTSRDLKYHESMLELEVNLCTKIESSPELLPLFFNIPKESNSASTFGLLDHVMKYVHSDKANGDRARTACPILFALASEGDDLEAFILKHDYPLMLVVGLSGLYAQLPTVMPDADRMLDIESSLAARRVFNTDLQSFLDYVLFLQKILYTCSSKKISQRILYNVQTIFLSTVLAASINSCSDFDGTTLTTLFYIQQLVTLIDEPHLSEIFVKLLISSEDDDDIIRSSDDEMRLGIRDILISKLNSLSEEVVTSTLLLFYTLMRDHPTYSFKLLFEKLPREQPVVDRMALDHDVDIQQHLQLVARYFALLPRDSGKQASLDAYIYDAEAGFSSLRARAQSDRIDLEDLFQSKPDPVSSNANEAFVLTSPVRVVSNGSTIAPQSKESFREQATRVRTDPTLYKIMTKFENLFSHSMKINVAMTGVLQQLVMSPYPVLYASVVDGDATLSDPETIAPSFYHVITKLMGEIDERRESLPGFDIKLAACKAKMLESEKSGNDSEWSKHEERLNGQRLSDATGRYFGDLDLDQEFLKNVVVLEEFIKELLAVIVTRGGMEYDHISYL
;
A
#
# COMPACT_ATOMS: atom_id res chain seq x y z
N MET A 1 15.51 12.11 -2.88
CA MET A 1 15.00 12.67 -1.60
C MET A 1 15.37 14.15 -1.41
N THR A 2 16.42 14.65 -2.06
CA THR A 2 16.64 16.10 -2.28
C THR A 2 15.50 16.75 -3.05
N ASP A 3 14.84 16.04 -3.98
CA ASP A 3 13.81 16.61 -4.85
C ASP A 3 12.52 17.03 -4.12
N PHE A 4 12.18 16.38 -3.01
CA PHE A 4 10.99 16.73 -2.20
C PHE A 4 11.13 18.11 -1.50
N PHE A 5 12.37 18.52 -1.23
CA PHE A 5 12.69 19.85 -0.69
C PHE A 5 12.56 20.96 -1.75
N PHE A 6 12.82 20.63 -3.02
CA PHE A 6 12.78 21.56 -4.15
C PHE A 6 11.37 21.76 -4.73
N GLU A 7 10.46 20.78 -4.63
CA GLU A 7 9.08 20.97 -5.13
C GLU A 7 8.26 21.96 -4.28
N ARG A 8 8.42 21.96 -2.95
CA ARG A 8 7.74 22.92 -2.07
C ARG A 8 8.35 24.30 -2.11
N PHE A 9 9.67 24.38 -2.36
CA PHE A 9 10.42 25.63 -2.52
C PHE A 9 10.59 25.92 -4.01
N ASN A 10 9.58 26.54 -4.63
CA ASN A 10 9.61 26.86 -6.05
C ASN A 10 10.62 27.99 -6.34
N ILE A 11 11.92 27.65 -6.34
CA ILE A 11 13.06 28.55 -6.52
C ILE A 11 12.89 29.42 -7.78
N ASN A 12 12.27 28.87 -8.83
CA ASN A 12 11.99 29.58 -10.07
C ASN A 12 11.02 30.76 -9.88
N LYS A 13 10.04 30.64 -8.98
CA LYS A 13 9.10 31.74 -8.64
C LYS A 13 9.79 32.85 -7.84
N HIS A 14 10.75 32.51 -6.99
CA HIS A 14 11.51 33.46 -6.16
C HIS A 14 12.60 34.22 -6.93
N LEU A 15 13.18 33.62 -7.96
CA LEU A 15 14.20 34.27 -8.80
C LEU A 15 13.61 35.45 -9.62
N SER A 16 12.34 35.39 -10.03
CA SER A 16 11.69 36.39 -10.89
C SER A 16 11.12 37.64 -10.17
N GLY A 17 10.90 37.60 -8.86
CA GLY A 17 10.04 38.57 -8.15
C GLY A 17 10.66 39.93 -7.74
N LEU A 18 11.98 40.10 -7.79
CA LEU A 18 12.66 41.25 -7.18
C LEU A 18 13.08 42.37 -8.15
N GLY A 19 12.71 42.32 -9.43
CA GLY A 19 13.08 43.37 -10.40
C GLY A 19 14.59 43.48 -10.68
N PHE A 20 15.39 42.49 -10.28
CA PHE A 20 16.80 42.40 -10.60
C PHE A 20 17.03 41.42 -11.75
N SER A 21 17.89 41.79 -12.70
CA SER A 21 18.49 40.87 -13.66
C SER A 21 19.29 39.79 -12.92
N SER A 22 19.56 38.65 -13.57
CA SER A 22 20.16 37.42 -12.97
C SER A 22 21.56 37.57 -12.35
N ARG A 23 22.10 38.79 -12.22
CA ARG A 23 23.38 39.10 -11.57
C ARG A 23 23.27 40.40 -10.75
N ALA A 24 22.57 40.37 -9.62
CA ALA A 24 22.69 41.43 -8.63
C ALA A 24 24.07 41.32 -7.93
N SER A 25 24.81 42.43 -7.82
CA SER A 25 26.11 42.42 -7.12
C SER A 25 25.92 42.17 -5.60
N PRO A 26 26.88 41.53 -4.90
CA PRO A 26 26.80 41.30 -3.45
C PRO A 26 26.57 42.58 -2.65
N ALA A 27 27.18 43.70 -3.07
CA ALA A 27 26.98 45.01 -2.43
C ALA A 27 25.54 45.54 -2.60
N ALA A 28 24.90 45.30 -3.74
CA ALA A 28 23.51 45.68 -3.98
C ALA A 28 22.54 44.84 -3.15
N LEU A 29 22.80 43.54 -3.01
CA LEU A 29 22.03 42.66 -2.13
C LEU A 29 22.13 43.11 -0.67
N LEU A 30 23.35 43.43 -0.21
CA LEU A 30 23.58 43.91 1.16
C LEU A 30 22.89 45.25 1.44
N ALA A 31 22.96 46.20 0.51
CA ALA A 31 22.27 47.49 0.65
C ALA A 31 20.75 47.30 0.74
N LYS A 32 20.19 46.45 -0.12
CA LYS A 32 18.76 46.11 -0.09
C LYS A 32 18.37 45.40 1.20
N PHE A 33 19.21 44.49 1.69
CA PHE A 33 18.99 43.79 2.95
C PHE A 33 18.88 44.79 4.12
N LYS A 34 19.85 45.70 4.25
CA LYS A 34 19.86 46.73 5.31
C LYS A 34 18.61 47.61 5.25
N GLN A 35 18.27 48.10 4.06
CA GLN A 35 17.06 48.91 3.85
C GLN A 35 15.78 48.14 4.23
N THR A 36 15.71 46.86 3.85
CA THR A 36 14.55 45.99 4.14
C THR A 36 14.39 45.79 5.64
N TRP A 37 15.49 45.51 6.34
CA TRP A 37 15.51 45.33 7.78
C TRP A 37 15.10 46.60 8.56
N GLU A 38 15.67 47.75 8.19
CA GLU A 38 15.31 49.05 8.78
C GLU A 38 13.81 49.36 8.62
N THR A 39 13.24 49.01 7.46
CA THR A 39 11.81 49.21 7.21
C THR A 39 10.94 48.31 8.08
N ILE A 40 11.35 47.05 8.31
CA ILE A 40 10.63 46.14 9.22
C ILE A 40 10.61 46.71 10.65
N ILE A 41 11.74 47.20 11.14
CA ILE A 41 11.82 47.83 12.47
C ILE A 41 10.85 49.02 12.56
N GLN A 42 10.88 49.92 11.57
CA GLN A 42 10.02 51.10 11.53
C GLN A 42 8.52 50.72 11.52
N GLU A 43 8.12 49.79 10.65
CA GLU A 43 6.72 49.35 10.53
C GLU A 43 6.23 48.62 11.79
N SER A 44 7.09 47.85 12.45
CA SER A 44 6.76 47.13 13.68
C SER A 44 6.61 48.07 14.89
N GLY A 45 7.39 49.16 14.94
CA GLY A 45 7.31 50.16 16.00
C GLY A 45 6.19 51.20 15.81
N ALA A 46 5.55 51.24 14.65
CA ALA A 46 4.58 52.28 14.34
C ALA A 46 3.20 52.02 14.98
N GLU A 47 2.76 52.94 15.86
CA GLU A 47 1.53 52.79 16.66
C GLU A 47 0.26 52.54 15.83
N HIS A 48 0.19 53.10 14.62
CA HIS A 48 -0.95 52.95 13.72
C HIS A 48 -1.13 51.51 13.21
N ASN A 49 -0.08 50.68 13.26
CA ASN A 49 -0.13 49.29 12.83
C ASN A 49 -0.53 48.33 13.96
N TRP A 50 -0.53 48.75 15.23
CA TRP A 50 -0.66 47.83 16.37
C TRP A 50 -1.94 46.98 16.36
N ASN A 51 -3.07 47.57 15.94
CA ASN A 51 -4.37 46.89 15.87
C ASN A 51 -4.66 46.31 14.48
N ARG A 52 -3.73 46.46 13.52
CA ARG A 52 -3.92 46.00 12.15
C ARG A 52 -3.55 44.52 12.05
N GLN A 53 -4.29 43.77 11.23
CA GLN A 53 -3.88 42.40 10.89
C GLN A 53 -2.57 42.43 10.11
N ILE A 54 -1.64 41.54 10.44
CA ILE A 54 -0.30 41.51 9.84
C ILE A 54 -0.34 41.41 8.31
N GLY A 55 -1.31 40.69 7.74
CA GLY A 55 -1.49 40.54 6.29
C GLY A 55 -1.86 41.83 5.55
N HIS A 56 -2.25 42.89 6.27
CA HIS A 56 -2.47 44.21 5.69
C HIS A 56 -1.29 45.17 5.87
N THR A 57 -0.21 44.74 6.53
CA THR A 57 1.03 45.50 6.66
C THR A 57 2.02 45.13 5.56
N SER A 58 3.08 45.91 5.40
CA SER A 58 4.19 45.59 4.49
C SER A 58 5.21 44.60 5.11
N ILE A 59 5.06 44.24 6.39
CA ILE A 59 6.04 43.41 7.10
C ILE A 59 6.22 42.02 6.43
N PRO A 60 5.14 41.27 6.08
CA PRO A 60 5.28 39.97 5.41
C PRO A 60 6.08 40.03 4.10
N SER A 61 5.87 41.07 3.28
CA SER A 61 6.57 41.20 2.00
C SER A 61 8.04 41.53 2.18
N TYR A 62 8.40 42.30 3.20
CA TYR A 62 9.79 42.57 3.54
C TYR A 62 10.51 41.36 4.15
N LEU A 63 9.84 40.59 5.01
CA LEU A 63 10.36 39.30 5.50
C LEU A 63 10.61 38.33 4.36
N GLN A 64 9.68 38.24 3.41
CA GLN A 64 9.87 37.45 2.20
C GLN A 64 11.05 37.96 1.36
N SER A 65 11.20 39.29 1.23
CA SER A 65 12.33 39.89 0.52
C SER A 65 13.68 39.55 1.16
N ILE A 66 13.75 39.37 2.49
CA ILE A 66 14.97 38.89 3.16
C ILE A 66 15.28 37.45 2.74
N LEU A 67 14.29 36.56 2.73
CA LEU A 67 14.47 35.16 2.30
C LEU A 67 14.92 35.09 0.83
N ASP A 68 14.31 35.88 -0.05
CA ASP A 68 14.67 35.94 -1.47
C ASP A 68 16.11 36.45 -1.67
N ILE A 69 16.58 37.36 -0.81
CA ILE A 69 17.98 37.82 -0.82
C ILE A 69 18.92 36.65 -0.45
N PHE A 70 18.58 35.85 0.56
CA PHE A 70 19.39 34.68 0.93
C PHE A 70 19.45 33.64 -0.18
N VAL A 71 18.33 33.36 -0.86
CA VAL A 71 18.31 32.45 -2.02
C VAL A 71 19.23 32.96 -3.13
N LYS A 72 19.18 34.26 -3.44
CA LYS A 72 20.05 34.87 -4.47
C LYS A 72 21.52 34.87 -4.07
N GLU A 73 21.80 35.10 -2.80
CA GLU A 73 23.15 35.05 -2.25
C GLU A 73 23.74 33.63 -2.34
N GLN A 74 22.97 32.61 -1.96
CA GLN A 74 23.39 31.21 -2.11
C GLN A 74 23.59 30.81 -3.59
N ALA A 75 22.70 31.25 -4.48
CA ALA A 75 22.84 30.99 -5.92
C ALA A 75 24.08 31.65 -6.54
N ALA A 76 24.52 32.79 -6.01
CA ALA A 76 25.73 33.47 -6.45
C ALA A 76 27.03 32.82 -5.91
N ALA A 77 26.95 32.07 -4.81
CA ALA A 77 28.09 31.53 -4.08
C ALA A 77 28.65 30.20 -4.62
N ASN A 78 28.10 29.65 -5.72
CA ASN A 78 28.60 28.48 -6.50
C ASN A 78 29.39 27.42 -5.68
N ASN A 79 28.73 26.75 -4.73
CA ASN A 79 29.28 25.65 -3.91
C ASN A 79 30.50 25.99 -3.03
N SER A 80 30.85 27.27 -2.86
CA SER A 80 31.79 27.65 -1.83
C SER A 80 31.15 27.49 -0.45
N THR A 81 31.87 26.92 0.51
CA THR A 81 31.46 26.84 1.93
C THR A 81 31.48 28.20 2.63
N GLU A 82 31.58 29.30 1.88
CA GLU A 82 31.66 30.66 2.40
C GLU A 82 30.24 31.20 2.66
N THR A 83 30.02 31.68 3.87
CA THR A 83 28.80 32.40 4.25
C THR A 83 28.73 33.71 3.46
N GLY A 84 27.63 33.98 2.79
CA GLY A 84 27.45 35.24 2.08
C GLY A 84 27.31 36.44 3.04
N LEU A 85 27.61 37.65 2.56
CA LEU A 85 27.67 38.88 3.35
C LEU A 85 26.35 39.23 4.07
N CYS A 86 25.21 38.98 3.43
CA CYS A 86 23.89 39.21 4.02
C CYS A 86 23.60 38.19 5.12
N THR A 87 23.90 36.91 4.86
CA THR A 87 23.74 35.83 5.84
C THR A 87 24.65 36.04 7.05
N GLU A 88 25.90 36.46 6.84
CA GLU A 88 26.85 36.77 7.91
C GLU A 88 26.37 37.96 8.76
N LEU A 89 25.89 39.04 8.12
CA LEU A 89 25.32 40.18 8.82
C LEU A 89 24.08 39.78 9.63
N PHE A 90 23.20 38.94 9.06
CA PHE A 90 22.03 38.43 9.77
C PHE A 90 22.40 37.66 11.04
N PHE A 91 23.51 36.92 11.03
CA PHE A 91 24.01 36.22 12.21
C PHE A 91 24.71 37.15 13.19
N ASN A 92 25.60 38.03 12.73
CA ASN A 92 26.40 38.90 13.59
C ASN A 92 25.57 39.97 14.32
N ASP A 93 24.49 40.46 13.70
CA ASP A 93 23.62 41.49 14.27
C ASP A 93 22.42 40.90 15.04
N ASP A 94 22.41 39.58 15.31
CA ASP A 94 21.35 38.87 16.04
C ASP A 94 19.92 39.19 15.53
N ILE A 95 19.76 39.37 14.21
CA ILE A 95 18.52 39.85 13.60
C ILE A 95 17.34 38.92 13.90
N LEU A 96 17.59 37.61 13.93
CA LEU A 96 16.57 36.62 14.30
C LEU A 96 16.08 36.80 15.75
N ASP A 97 17.00 37.06 16.69
CA ASP A 97 16.64 37.30 18.09
C ASP A 97 15.81 38.57 18.25
N HIS A 98 16.17 39.62 17.50
CA HIS A 98 15.43 40.87 17.46
C HIS A 98 14.01 40.68 16.91
N LEU A 99 13.84 39.97 15.79
CA LEU A 99 12.51 39.63 15.24
C LEU A 99 11.64 38.83 16.23
N ILE A 100 12.24 37.84 16.89
CA ILE A 100 11.54 37.02 17.88
C ILE A 100 11.15 37.83 19.11
N THR A 101 11.92 38.86 19.46
CA THR A 101 11.61 39.80 20.55
C THR A 101 10.48 40.76 20.17
N LEU A 102 10.54 41.36 18.98
CA LEU A 102 9.51 42.28 18.48
C LEU A 102 8.14 41.60 18.39
N SER A 103 8.11 40.32 18.03
CA SER A 103 6.86 39.57 17.89
C SER A 103 6.27 39.02 19.20
N GLN A 104 6.93 39.20 20.36
CA GLN A 104 6.47 38.62 21.63
C GLN A 104 5.05 39.02 22.03
N ASN A 105 4.68 40.28 21.80
CA ASN A 105 3.37 40.81 22.15
C ASN A 105 2.31 40.56 21.06
N ASP A 106 2.69 39.94 19.94
CA ASP A 106 1.83 39.76 18.76
C ASP A 106 1.18 41.06 18.27
N VAL A 107 2.00 42.12 18.19
CA VAL A 107 1.62 43.45 17.74
C VAL A 107 2.52 43.83 16.57
N PRO A 108 2.00 44.00 15.33
CA PRO A 108 0.60 43.89 14.89
C PRO A 108 -0.02 42.49 15.07
N VAL A 109 -1.36 42.38 15.07
CA VAL A 109 -2.06 41.10 15.29
C VAL A 109 -1.65 40.07 14.23
N GLY A 110 -1.15 38.91 14.69
CA GLY A 110 -0.64 37.84 13.83
C GLY A 110 0.85 37.96 13.48
N TYR A 111 1.55 39.00 13.96
CA TYR A 111 2.98 39.16 13.72
C TYR A 111 3.79 37.98 14.23
N ARG A 112 3.40 37.37 15.35
CA ARG A 112 4.07 36.19 15.89
C ARG A 112 3.96 34.99 14.97
N SER A 113 2.79 34.76 14.38
CA SER A 113 2.58 33.69 13.38
C SER A 113 3.48 33.90 12.16
N GLU A 114 3.60 35.14 11.71
CA GLU A 114 4.42 35.50 10.56
C GLU A 114 5.93 35.32 10.84
N VAL A 115 6.41 35.64 12.04
CA VAL A 115 7.79 35.36 12.45
C VAL A 115 8.06 33.86 12.56
N ILE A 116 7.11 33.05 13.03
CA ILE A 116 7.23 31.58 13.02
C ILE A 116 7.38 31.08 11.58
N ARG A 117 6.54 31.57 10.65
CA ARG A 117 6.59 31.20 9.23
C ARG A 117 7.91 31.63 8.57
N PHE A 118 8.38 32.84 8.83
CA PHE A 118 9.70 33.31 8.38
C PHE A 118 10.83 32.40 8.92
N THR A 119 10.78 32.05 10.20
CA THR A 119 11.78 31.17 10.84
C THR A 119 11.75 29.78 10.23
N SER A 120 10.57 29.23 9.97
CA SER A 120 10.38 27.94 9.31
C SER A 120 11.02 27.93 7.92
N ASN A 121 10.71 28.94 7.10
CA ASN A 121 11.29 29.09 5.76
C ASN A 121 12.81 29.29 5.80
N LEU A 122 13.31 30.06 6.76
CA LEU A 122 14.74 30.26 6.98
C LEU A 122 15.43 28.92 7.26
N ILE A 123 14.88 28.09 8.15
CA ILE A 123 15.41 26.76 8.46
C ILE A 123 15.42 25.89 7.20
N GLY A 124 14.35 25.92 6.40
CA GLY A 124 14.31 25.23 5.11
C GLY A 124 15.50 25.61 4.21
N LEU A 125 15.81 26.90 4.12
CA LEU A 125 16.84 27.48 3.26
C LEU A 125 18.28 27.29 3.75
N ILE A 126 18.54 27.37 5.05
CA ILE A 126 19.91 27.33 5.58
C ILE A 126 20.43 25.88 5.66
N HIS A 127 21.74 25.72 5.48
CA HIS A 127 22.42 24.45 5.71
C HIS A 127 22.42 24.11 7.22
N HIS A 128 22.22 22.84 7.57
CA HIS A 128 22.09 22.38 8.97
C HIS A 128 23.25 22.84 9.88
N ARG A 129 24.49 22.92 9.36
CA ARG A 129 25.67 23.49 10.04
C ARG A 129 25.42 24.84 10.75
N PHE A 130 24.57 25.71 10.19
CA PHE A 130 24.30 27.04 10.76
C PHE A 130 23.40 26.98 11.99
N LEU A 131 22.63 25.89 12.15
CA LEU A 131 21.78 25.67 13.31
C LEU A 131 22.59 25.46 14.60
N PHE A 132 23.86 25.04 14.51
CA PHE A 132 24.76 24.96 15.66
C PHE A 132 25.17 26.35 16.20
N SER A 133 25.00 27.43 15.42
CA SER A 133 25.33 28.79 15.87
C SER A 133 24.36 29.27 16.95
N HIS A 134 24.90 29.87 18.01
CA HIS A 134 24.12 30.39 19.13
C HIS A 134 23.19 31.55 18.75
N CYS A 135 23.54 32.32 17.71
CA CYS A 135 22.70 33.37 17.11
C CYS A 135 21.46 32.80 16.41
N ILE A 136 21.41 31.48 16.20
CA ILE A 136 20.31 30.80 15.50
C ILE A 136 19.57 29.86 16.44
N HIS A 137 20.23 28.89 17.09
CA HIS A 137 19.48 27.95 17.93
C HIS A 137 18.85 28.61 19.15
N LYS A 138 19.53 29.52 19.86
CA LYS A 138 18.96 30.11 21.09
C LYS A 138 17.68 30.92 20.81
N PRO A 139 17.63 31.80 19.79
CA PRO A 139 16.40 32.50 19.44
C PRO A 139 15.26 31.53 19.06
N ILE A 140 15.56 30.52 18.25
CA ILE A 140 14.57 29.51 17.82
C ILE A 140 14.05 28.72 19.02
N SER A 141 14.92 28.23 19.91
CA SER A 141 14.49 27.53 21.12
C SER A 141 13.63 28.42 22.03
N ARG A 142 13.93 29.72 22.11
CA ARG A 142 13.10 30.68 22.85
C ARG A 142 11.73 30.89 22.18
N LEU A 143 11.69 30.95 20.85
CA LEU A 143 10.45 31.01 20.07
C LEU A 143 9.56 29.79 20.33
N ILE A 144 10.12 28.59 20.19
CA ILE A 144 9.46 27.30 20.41
C ILE A 144 8.88 27.21 21.84
N ASN A 145 9.71 27.48 22.86
CA ASN A 145 9.29 27.38 24.26
C ASN A 145 8.18 28.39 24.61
N ALA A 146 8.24 29.61 24.08
CA ALA A 146 7.17 30.58 24.24
C ALA A 146 5.84 30.09 23.62
N CYS A 147 5.90 29.47 22.44
CA CYS A 147 4.73 28.92 21.76
C CYS A 147 4.10 27.74 22.54
N PHE A 148 4.91 26.78 23.00
CA PHE A 148 4.40 25.66 23.80
C PHE A 148 3.81 26.09 25.15
N THR A 149 4.34 27.17 25.75
CA THR A 149 3.81 27.69 27.01
C THR A 149 2.46 28.42 26.83
N SER A 150 2.29 29.15 25.73
CA SER A 150 1.10 29.96 25.49
C SER A 150 -0.19 29.14 25.28
N ARG A 151 -0.09 27.88 24.83
CA ARG A 151 -1.22 26.98 24.48
C ARG A 151 -2.27 27.60 23.53
N ASP A 152 -1.92 28.68 22.83
CA ASP A 152 -2.84 29.44 22.00
C ASP A 152 -2.93 28.82 20.61
N LEU A 153 -4.14 28.35 20.26
CA LEU A 153 -4.42 27.59 19.04
C LEU A 153 -4.06 28.35 17.76
N LYS A 154 -3.98 29.69 17.79
CA LYS A 154 -3.75 30.52 16.60
C LYS A 154 -2.37 30.34 15.95
N TYR A 155 -1.38 29.77 16.64
CA TYR A 155 -0.03 29.58 16.10
C TYR A 155 0.30 28.14 15.70
N HIS A 156 -0.57 27.18 16.01
CA HIS A 156 -0.25 25.75 15.89
C HIS A 156 0.06 25.32 14.44
N GLU A 157 -0.60 25.90 13.45
CA GLU A 157 -0.33 25.59 12.04
C GLU A 157 1.10 25.98 11.63
N SER A 158 1.44 27.27 11.81
CA SER A 158 2.79 27.77 11.52
C SER A 158 3.85 27.05 12.36
N MET A 159 3.49 26.66 13.58
CA MET A 159 4.36 25.91 14.48
C MET A 159 4.63 24.48 14.00
N LEU A 160 3.61 23.74 13.55
CA LEU A 160 3.80 22.40 12.96
C LEU A 160 4.71 22.47 11.73
N GLU A 161 4.56 23.51 10.91
CA GLU A 161 5.43 23.70 9.75
C GLU A 161 6.90 23.93 10.16
N LEU A 162 7.12 24.76 11.19
CA LEU A 162 8.44 24.97 11.79
C LEU A 162 9.04 23.66 12.34
N GLU A 163 8.22 22.88 13.05
CA GLU A 163 8.63 21.60 13.64
C GLU A 163 9.00 20.56 12.58
N VAL A 164 8.23 20.46 11.48
CA VAL A 164 8.58 19.58 10.35
C VAL A 164 9.94 19.98 9.77
N ASN A 165 10.15 21.27 9.49
CA ASN A 165 11.42 21.74 8.95
C ASN A 165 12.59 21.50 9.92
N LEU A 166 12.39 21.63 11.23
CA LEU A 166 13.39 21.25 12.22
C LEU A 166 13.64 19.74 12.24
N CYS A 167 12.58 18.92 12.24
CA CYS A 167 12.70 17.46 12.25
C CYS A 167 13.49 16.98 11.02
N THR A 168 13.21 17.49 9.82
CA THR A 168 13.98 17.12 8.61
C THR A 168 15.48 17.49 8.71
N LYS A 169 15.84 18.60 9.36
CA LYS A 169 17.25 18.95 9.62
C LYS A 169 17.86 18.05 10.70
N ILE A 170 17.09 17.70 11.73
CA ILE A 170 17.52 16.79 12.81
C ILE A 170 17.71 15.37 12.26
N GLU A 171 16.87 14.91 11.33
CA GLU A 171 17.03 13.62 10.64
C GLU A 171 18.41 13.54 9.95
N SER A 172 18.83 14.63 9.32
CA SER A 172 20.16 14.73 8.70
C SER A 172 21.30 14.89 9.71
N SER A 173 21.03 15.42 10.91
CA SER A 173 22.02 15.69 11.95
C SER A 173 21.38 15.58 13.35
N PRO A 174 21.33 14.35 13.92
CA PRO A 174 20.63 14.08 15.19
C PRO A 174 21.14 14.90 16.39
N GLU A 175 22.39 15.36 16.35
CA GLU A 175 23.01 16.23 17.37
C GLU A 175 22.30 17.57 17.55
N LEU A 176 21.46 17.98 16.59
CA LEU A 176 20.65 19.20 16.69
C LEU A 176 19.49 19.06 17.68
N LEU A 177 18.97 17.85 17.91
CA LEU A 177 17.82 17.60 18.78
C LEU A 177 17.97 18.27 20.17
N PRO A 178 19.06 18.01 20.94
CA PRO A 178 19.23 18.61 22.27
C PRO A 178 19.44 20.13 22.26
N LEU A 179 19.73 20.76 21.12
CA LEU A 179 19.86 22.23 21.03
C LEU A 179 18.50 22.92 21.06
N PHE A 180 17.48 22.27 20.47
CA PHE A 180 16.14 22.83 20.32
C PHE A 180 15.17 22.30 21.36
N PHE A 181 15.34 21.05 21.78
CA PHE A 181 14.37 20.38 22.63
C PHE A 181 15.06 19.62 23.77
N ASN A 182 14.59 19.87 24.99
CA ASN A 182 15.03 19.12 26.16
C ASN A 182 14.20 17.84 26.28
N ILE A 183 14.84 16.70 26.05
CA ILE A 183 14.23 15.39 26.30
C ILE A 183 14.12 15.21 27.83
N PRO A 184 12.92 15.00 28.37
CA PRO A 184 12.74 14.76 29.80
C PRO A 184 13.49 13.49 30.22
N LYS A 185 14.43 13.63 31.16
CA LYS A 185 15.09 12.48 31.79
C LYS A 185 14.14 11.79 32.75
N GLU A 186 14.28 10.47 32.93
CA GLU A 186 13.48 9.71 33.90
C GLU A 186 13.55 10.29 35.33
N SER A 187 14.67 10.91 35.70
CA SER A 187 14.90 11.54 37.01
C SER A 187 14.23 12.91 37.19
N ASN A 188 13.81 13.56 36.10
CA ASN A 188 13.23 14.90 36.12
C ASN A 188 11.70 14.82 36.15
N SER A 189 11.07 15.68 36.94
CA SER A 189 9.60 15.84 37.01
C SER A 189 8.97 16.46 35.76
N ALA A 190 9.73 16.64 34.67
CA ALA A 190 9.22 17.18 33.42
C ALA A 190 8.27 16.16 32.77
N SER A 191 6.98 16.43 32.85
CA SER A 191 5.91 15.54 32.37
C SER A 191 5.61 15.68 30.87
N THR A 192 6.34 16.52 30.14
CA THR A 192 6.01 16.91 28.77
C THR A 192 7.25 17.06 27.91
N PHE A 193 7.19 16.50 26.71
CA PHE A 193 8.14 16.74 25.64
C PHE A 193 7.41 17.55 24.56
N GLY A 194 7.47 18.89 24.68
CA GLY A 194 6.57 19.80 23.95
C GLY A 194 6.48 19.54 22.44
N LEU A 195 7.58 19.14 21.80
CA LEU A 195 7.61 18.77 20.38
C LEU A 195 6.75 17.55 20.07
N LEU A 196 7.02 16.41 20.72
CA LEU A 196 6.29 15.18 20.46
C LEU A 196 4.84 15.29 20.92
N ASP A 197 4.59 15.94 22.06
CA ASP A 197 3.24 16.23 22.55
C ASP A 197 2.42 17.03 21.52
N HIS A 198 3.05 18.03 20.90
CA HIS A 198 2.40 18.86 19.89
C HIS A 198 2.15 18.09 18.59
N VAL A 199 3.15 17.37 18.07
CA VAL A 199 3.01 16.54 16.86
C VAL A 199 1.92 15.47 17.06
N MET A 200 1.95 14.74 18.17
CA MET A 200 1.00 13.66 18.48
C MET A 200 -0.43 14.16 18.65
N LYS A 201 -0.66 15.44 18.95
CA LYS A 201 -2.01 16.02 18.97
C LYS A 201 -2.68 16.04 17.58
N TYR A 202 -1.89 16.07 16.51
CA TYR A 202 -2.39 16.26 15.14
C TYR A 202 -2.26 15.03 14.24
N VAL A 203 -1.58 13.96 14.65
CA VAL A 203 -1.37 12.77 13.79
C VAL A 203 -2.68 12.14 13.30
N HIS A 204 -3.79 12.32 14.03
CA HIS A 204 -5.14 11.82 13.66
C HIS A 204 -6.02 12.85 12.93
N SER A 205 -5.49 14.00 12.51
CA SER A 205 -6.28 15.06 11.86
C SER A 205 -6.27 14.95 10.33
N ASP A 206 -7.44 14.92 9.67
CA ASP A 206 -7.58 14.80 8.19
C ASP A 206 -7.29 16.09 7.39
N LYS A 207 -6.36 16.91 7.87
CA LYS A 207 -6.02 18.20 7.24
C LYS A 207 -4.51 18.30 7.05
N ALA A 208 -4.08 19.37 6.39
CA ALA A 208 -2.67 19.71 6.22
C ALA A 208 -1.84 19.65 7.53
N ASN A 209 -2.47 19.87 8.69
CA ASN A 209 -1.83 19.72 9.99
C ASN A 209 -1.51 18.27 10.35
N GLY A 210 -2.39 17.32 10.02
CA GLY A 210 -2.08 15.89 10.19
C GLY A 210 -1.03 15.41 9.21
N ASP A 211 -1.00 15.91 7.98
CA ASP A 211 0.08 15.56 7.03
C ASP A 211 1.43 16.03 7.54
N ARG A 212 1.51 17.27 8.04
CA ARG A 212 2.69 17.82 8.71
C ARG A 212 3.08 16.95 9.91
N ALA A 213 2.14 16.61 10.78
CA ALA A 213 2.40 15.76 11.95
C ALA A 213 2.87 14.35 11.58
N ARG A 214 2.24 13.70 10.60
CA ARG A 214 2.61 12.38 10.06
C ARG A 214 3.95 12.41 9.32
N THR A 215 4.41 13.57 8.85
CA THR A 215 5.77 13.76 8.31
C THR A 215 6.81 13.85 9.42
N ALA A 216 6.54 14.61 10.50
CA ALA A 216 7.48 14.81 11.60
C ALA A 216 7.59 13.58 12.54
N CYS A 217 6.48 12.91 12.80
CA CYS A 217 6.40 11.84 13.80
C CYS A 217 7.35 10.66 13.54
N PRO A 218 7.45 10.09 12.32
CA PRO A 218 8.40 9.00 12.03
C PRO A 218 9.85 9.39 12.30
N ILE A 219 10.24 10.63 12.01
CA ILE A 219 11.58 11.15 12.30
C ILE A 219 11.84 11.12 13.81
N LEU A 220 10.89 11.58 14.63
CA LEU A 220 11.03 11.59 16.08
C LEU A 220 11.14 10.17 16.66
N PHE A 221 10.38 9.21 16.13
CA PHE A 221 10.47 7.81 16.52
C PHE A 221 11.76 7.14 16.04
N ALA A 222 12.33 7.57 14.90
CA ALA A 222 13.59 7.07 14.37
C ALA A 222 14.80 7.47 15.23
N LEU A 223 14.73 8.65 15.86
CA LEU A 223 15.76 9.18 16.76
C LEU A 223 15.85 8.41 18.10
N ALA A 224 14.78 7.71 18.50
CA ALA A 224 14.76 6.93 19.73
C ALA A 224 15.63 5.67 19.59
N SER A 225 16.80 5.71 20.23
CA SER A 225 17.77 4.62 20.25
C SER A 225 17.53 3.69 21.45
N GLU A 226 17.94 2.43 21.34
CA GLU A 226 17.75 1.46 22.43
C GLU A 226 18.43 1.93 23.73
N GLY A 227 17.63 2.08 24.79
CA GLY A 227 18.09 2.46 26.13
C GLY A 227 18.31 3.95 26.38
N ASP A 228 17.92 4.83 25.46
CA ASP A 228 18.01 6.28 25.66
C ASP A 228 16.79 6.88 26.40
N ASP A 229 16.92 8.15 26.81
CA ASP A 229 15.86 8.88 27.52
C ASP A 229 14.59 9.06 26.63
N LEU A 230 14.74 9.10 25.30
CA LEU A 230 13.63 9.29 24.37
C LEU A 230 12.80 8.01 24.21
N GLU A 231 13.44 6.84 24.10
CA GLU A 231 12.81 5.52 24.13
C GLU A 231 11.98 5.36 25.40
N ALA A 232 12.61 5.63 26.56
CA ALA A 232 11.95 5.53 27.86
C ALA A 232 10.75 6.48 27.95
N PHE A 233 10.89 7.72 27.49
CA PHE A 233 9.82 8.70 27.45
C PHE A 233 8.66 8.26 26.54
N ILE A 234 8.95 7.80 25.32
CA ILE A 234 7.93 7.37 24.36
C ILE A 234 7.10 6.21 24.92
N LEU A 235 7.75 5.23 25.52
CA LEU A 235 7.11 4.06 26.12
C LEU A 235 6.31 4.41 27.37
N LYS A 236 6.82 5.31 28.22
CA LYS A 236 6.16 5.73 29.46
C LYS A 236 4.87 6.51 29.22
N HIS A 237 4.81 7.26 28.11
CA HIS A 237 3.65 8.09 27.75
C HIS A 237 2.68 7.40 26.79
N ASP A 238 2.85 6.11 26.50
CA ASP A 238 1.94 5.31 25.68
C ASP A 238 1.66 5.89 24.27
N TYR A 239 2.60 6.64 23.67
CA TYR A 239 2.45 7.06 22.27
C TYR A 239 2.27 5.90 21.28
N PRO A 240 2.97 4.76 21.42
CA PRO A 240 2.67 3.57 20.62
C PRO A 240 1.21 3.11 20.69
N LEU A 241 0.56 3.29 21.85
CA LEU A 241 -0.87 2.97 22.01
C LEU A 241 -1.74 4.01 21.32
N MET A 242 -1.45 5.30 21.50
CA MET A 242 -2.21 6.38 20.86
C MET A 242 -2.23 6.23 19.34
N LEU A 243 -1.09 5.87 18.72
CA LEU A 243 -1.01 5.62 17.28
C LEU A 243 -2.02 4.56 16.81
N VAL A 244 -2.13 3.45 17.55
CA VAL A 244 -3.03 2.35 17.20
C VAL A 244 -4.49 2.66 17.53
N VAL A 245 -4.76 3.36 18.63
CA VAL A 245 -6.11 3.85 18.94
C VAL A 245 -6.61 4.78 17.83
N GLY A 246 -5.73 5.61 17.28
CA GLY A 246 -6.02 6.41 16.09
C GLY A 246 -6.38 5.59 14.86
N LEU A 247 -5.57 4.58 14.54
CA LEU A 247 -5.84 3.65 13.43
C LEU A 247 -7.23 3.00 13.58
N SER A 248 -7.51 2.45 14.76
CA SER A 248 -8.79 1.84 15.08
C SER A 248 -9.95 2.83 15.00
N GLY A 249 -9.74 4.08 15.42
CA GLY A 249 -10.73 5.15 15.34
C GLY A 249 -11.06 5.53 13.90
N LEU A 250 -10.07 5.63 13.01
CA LEU A 250 -10.27 5.89 11.59
C LEU A 250 -11.00 4.73 10.89
N TYR A 251 -10.62 3.48 11.17
CA TYR A 251 -11.34 2.33 10.63
C TYR A 251 -12.81 2.30 11.09
N ALA A 252 -13.08 2.59 12.36
CA ALA A 252 -14.44 2.60 12.91
C ALA A 252 -15.32 3.72 12.34
N GLN A 253 -14.74 4.75 11.70
CA GLN A 253 -15.49 5.79 10.99
C GLN A 253 -15.91 5.35 9.59
N LEU A 254 -15.26 4.33 9.02
CA LEU A 254 -15.63 3.81 7.71
C LEU A 254 -17.03 3.18 7.76
N PRO A 255 -17.85 3.35 6.71
CA PRO A 255 -19.18 2.79 6.69
C PRO A 255 -19.13 1.26 6.67
N THR A 256 -20.05 0.61 7.36
CA THR A 256 -20.16 -0.85 7.40
C THR A 256 -20.76 -1.44 6.13
N VAL A 257 -21.41 -0.61 5.32
CA VAL A 257 -22.00 -0.96 4.03
C VAL A 257 -21.59 0.11 3.01
N MET A 258 -21.16 -0.32 1.82
CA MET A 258 -20.82 0.58 0.73
C MET A 258 -21.96 1.56 0.39
N PRO A 259 -21.68 2.85 0.12
CA PRO A 259 -22.69 3.86 -0.20
C PRO A 259 -23.62 3.48 -1.36
N ASP A 260 -23.12 2.66 -2.29
CA ASP A 260 -23.83 2.26 -3.50
C ASP A 260 -24.88 1.15 -3.27
N ALA A 261 -24.90 0.56 -2.07
CA ALA A 261 -25.88 -0.47 -1.71
C ALA A 261 -27.27 0.13 -1.43
N ASP A 262 -27.36 1.42 -1.09
CA ASP A 262 -28.63 2.09 -0.80
C ASP A 262 -29.27 2.65 -2.08
N ARG A 263 -30.07 1.79 -2.72
CA ARG A 263 -30.78 2.09 -3.98
C ARG A 263 -31.87 3.16 -3.86
N MET A 264 -32.10 3.71 -2.67
CA MET A 264 -33.14 4.70 -2.40
C MET A 264 -32.64 6.15 -2.47
N LEU A 265 -31.32 6.36 -2.57
CA LEU A 265 -30.73 7.70 -2.65
C LEU A 265 -30.85 8.27 -4.08
N ASP A 266 -31.00 9.60 -4.18
CA ASP A 266 -30.87 10.28 -5.46
C ASP A 266 -29.40 10.32 -5.92
N ILE A 267 -29.19 10.57 -7.22
CA ILE A 267 -27.86 10.54 -7.84
C ILE A 267 -26.91 11.54 -7.17
N GLU A 268 -27.38 12.73 -6.81
CA GLU A 268 -26.56 13.76 -6.16
C GLU A 268 -26.12 13.34 -4.74
N SER A 269 -27.03 12.74 -3.96
CA SER A 269 -26.71 12.25 -2.61
C SER A 269 -25.80 11.03 -2.64
N SER A 270 -25.97 10.13 -3.61
CA SER A 270 -25.07 8.99 -3.83
C SER A 270 -23.65 9.46 -4.17
N LEU A 271 -23.50 10.42 -5.08
CA LEU A 271 -22.19 11.01 -5.41
C LEU A 271 -21.55 11.74 -4.21
N ALA A 272 -22.35 12.46 -3.41
CA ALA A 272 -21.85 13.11 -2.21
C ALA A 272 -21.38 12.09 -1.16
N ALA A 273 -22.18 11.04 -0.90
CA ALA A 273 -21.81 9.95 -0.01
C ALA A 273 -20.54 9.23 -0.47
N ARG A 274 -20.38 9.03 -1.80
CA ARG A 274 -19.19 8.43 -2.40
C ARG A 274 -17.94 9.28 -2.20
N ARG A 275 -18.04 10.61 -2.34
CA ARG A 275 -16.91 11.52 -2.09
C ARG A 275 -16.45 11.48 -0.64
N VAL A 276 -17.39 11.51 0.30
CA VAL A 276 -17.10 11.41 1.74
C VAL A 276 -16.43 10.06 2.02
N PHE A 277 -17.04 8.96 1.58
CA PHE A 277 -16.48 7.62 1.70
C PHE A 277 -15.04 7.51 1.17
N ASN A 278 -14.78 7.99 -0.05
CA ASN A 278 -13.44 7.93 -0.64
C ASN A 278 -12.43 8.77 0.15
N THR A 279 -12.85 9.90 0.70
CA THR A 279 -12.00 10.76 1.54
C THR A 279 -11.65 10.04 2.84
N ASP A 280 -12.64 9.49 3.53
CA ASP A 280 -12.45 8.78 4.80
C ASP A 280 -11.59 7.51 4.61
N LEU A 281 -11.83 6.77 3.51
CA LEU A 281 -11.01 5.62 3.13
C LEU A 281 -9.56 6.04 2.87
N GLN A 282 -9.33 7.10 2.09
CA GLN A 282 -7.97 7.57 1.81
C GLN A 282 -7.26 8.01 3.10
N SER A 283 -7.95 8.74 3.98
CA SER A 283 -7.43 9.11 5.30
C SER A 283 -7.00 7.90 6.12
N PHE A 284 -7.80 6.84 6.13
CA PHE A 284 -7.47 5.57 6.79
C PHE A 284 -6.24 4.90 6.16
N LEU A 285 -6.19 4.77 4.83
CA LEU A 285 -5.06 4.15 4.12
C LEU A 285 -3.76 4.95 4.30
N ASP A 286 -3.80 6.27 4.21
CA ASP A 286 -2.67 7.16 4.49
C ASP A 286 -2.17 7.01 5.92
N TYR A 287 -3.07 6.75 6.87
CA TYR A 287 -2.70 6.49 8.26
C TYR A 287 -2.02 5.13 8.43
N VAL A 288 -2.44 4.09 7.69
CA VAL A 288 -1.75 2.80 7.65
C VAL A 288 -0.33 2.97 7.09
N LEU A 289 -0.16 3.68 5.97
CA LEU A 289 1.16 4.01 5.41
C LEU A 289 2.04 4.77 6.40
N PHE A 290 1.47 5.74 7.09
CA PHE A 290 2.14 6.48 8.16
C PHE A 290 2.63 5.54 9.28
N LEU A 291 1.81 4.59 9.74
CA LEU A 291 2.20 3.64 10.77
C LEU A 291 3.32 2.70 10.30
N GLN A 292 3.24 2.23 9.05
CA GLN A 292 4.31 1.45 8.42
C GLN A 292 5.61 2.24 8.35
N LYS A 293 5.53 3.54 8.00
CA LYS A 293 6.71 4.40 7.96
C LYS A 293 7.40 4.51 9.32
N ILE A 294 6.64 4.56 10.42
CA ILE A 294 7.21 4.50 11.77
C ILE A 294 7.94 3.17 11.99
N LEU A 295 7.30 2.04 11.66
CA LEU A 295 7.91 0.71 11.85
C LEU A 295 9.20 0.53 11.04
N TYR A 296 9.27 1.04 9.81
CA TYR A 296 10.49 0.99 9.00
C TYR A 296 11.63 1.88 9.51
N THR A 297 11.29 3.02 10.12
CA THR A 297 12.28 4.04 10.50
C THR A 297 12.70 3.95 11.97
N CYS A 298 11.90 3.33 12.82
CA CYS A 298 12.17 3.25 14.26
C CYS A 298 13.35 2.31 14.55
N SER A 299 14.39 2.88 15.18
CA SER A 299 15.58 2.13 15.57
C SER A 299 15.33 1.24 16.80
N SER A 300 14.41 1.63 17.69
CA SER A 300 14.08 0.86 18.90
C SER A 300 13.18 -0.33 18.60
N LYS A 301 13.68 -1.53 18.91
CA LYS A 301 12.88 -2.76 18.83
C LYS A 301 11.74 -2.79 19.85
N LYS A 302 11.92 -2.21 21.03
CA LYS A 302 10.87 -2.20 22.08
C LYS A 302 9.67 -1.37 21.67
N ILE A 303 9.91 -0.19 21.07
CA ILE A 303 8.84 0.66 20.54
C ILE A 303 8.11 -0.06 19.42
N SER A 304 8.85 -0.58 18.44
CA SER A 304 8.27 -1.32 17.30
C SER A 304 7.45 -2.52 17.76
N GLN A 305 7.97 -3.32 18.69
CA GLN A 305 7.23 -4.44 19.30
C GLN A 305 5.98 -3.98 20.04
N ARG A 306 6.02 -2.84 20.75
CA ARG A 306 4.84 -2.30 21.43
C ARG A 306 3.78 -1.85 20.42
N ILE A 307 4.18 -1.20 19.32
CA ILE A 307 3.26 -0.82 18.23
C ILE A 307 2.62 -2.09 17.64
N LEU A 308 3.42 -3.07 17.23
CA LEU A 308 2.94 -4.32 16.64
C LEU A 308 2.00 -5.09 17.58
N TYR A 309 2.35 -5.19 18.87
CA TYR A 309 1.50 -5.81 19.88
C TYR A 309 0.16 -5.09 20.02
N ASN A 310 0.17 -3.75 20.05
CA ASN A 310 -1.05 -2.96 20.12
C ASN A 310 -1.89 -3.14 18.85
N VAL A 311 -1.26 -3.14 17.65
CA VAL A 311 -1.97 -3.40 16.38
C VAL A 311 -2.62 -4.77 16.42
N GLN A 312 -1.89 -5.81 16.82
CA GLN A 312 -2.41 -7.16 16.91
C GLN A 312 -3.60 -7.26 17.87
N THR A 313 -3.46 -6.75 19.09
CA THR A 313 -4.47 -6.93 20.13
C THR A 313 -5.68 -6.00 19.98
N ILE A 314 -5.45 -4.73 19.68
CA ILE A 314 -6.49 -3.70 19.68
C ILE A 314 -7.12 -3.56 18.30
N PHE A 315 -6.33 -3.45 17.24
CA PHE A 315 -6.89 -3.26 15.90
C PHE A 315 -7.34 -4.61 15.30
N LEU A 316 -6.43 -5.57 15.19
CA LEU A 316 -6.68 -6.83 14.49
C LEU A 316 -7.64 -7.75 15.27
N SER A 317 -7.29 -8.14 16.49
CA SER A 317 -8.06 -9.10 17.28
C SER A 317 -9.35 -8.54 17.88
N THR A 318 -9.47 -7.22 18.02
CA THR A 318 -10.69 -6.60 18.60
C THR A 318 -11.56 -5.95 17.53
N VAL A 319 -11.03 -4.97 16.78
CA VAL A 319 -11.85 -4.17 15.84
C VAL A 319 -12.11 -4.92 14.53
N LEU A 320 -11.05 -5.38 13.86
CA LEU A 320 -11.18 -6.04 12.56
C LEU A 320 -11.84 -7.42 12.69
N ALA A 321 -11.43 -8.21 13.67
CA ALA A 321 -12.06 -9.50 13.96
C ALA A 321 -13.56 -9.36 14.27
N ALA A 322 -13.98 -8.34 15.02
CA ALA A 322 -15.40 -8.09 15.26
C ALA A 322 -16.16 -7.74 13.96
N SER A 323 -15.54 -6.96 13.07
CA SER A 323 -16.12 -6.64 11.76
C SER A 323 -16.31 -7.90 10.90
N ILE A 324 -15.36 -8.84 10.93
CA ILE A 324 -15.46 -10.11 10.19
C ILE A 324 -16.53 -11.01 10.81
N ASN A 325 -16.56 -11.11 12.13
CA ASN A 325 -17.51 -11.97 12.85
C ASN A 325 -18.96 -11.49 12.79
N SER A 326 -19.19 -10.20 12.55
CA SER A 326 -20.54 -9.62 12.50
C SER A 326 -21.11 -9.51 11.09
N CYS A 327 -20.33 -9.80 10.04
CA CYS A 327 -20.76 -9.61 8.67
C CYS A 327 -21.74 -10.68 8.17
N SER A 328 -22.71 -10.25 7.36
CA SER A 328 -23.74 -11.07 6.72
C SER A 328 -23.59 -11.05 5.20
N ASP A 329 -23.94 -12.15 4.55
CA ASP A 329 -23.85 -12.29 3.09
C ASP A 329 -24.97 -11.55 2.35
N PHE A 330 -26.01 -11.11 3.08
CA PHE A 330 -27.26 -10.62 2.51
C PHE A 330 -27.44 -9.10 2.59
N ASP A 331 -26.67 -8.40 3.42
CA ASP A 331 -26.82 -6.96 3.69
C ASP A 331 -25.67 -6.10 3.15
N GLY A 332 -24.72 -6.72 2.42
CA GLY A 332 -23.56 -6.03 1.85
C GLY A 332 -22.41 -5.78 2.83
N THR A 333 -22.56 -6.13 4.12
CA THR A 333 -21.50 -5.95 5.12
C THR A 333 -20.30 -6.85 4.82
N THR A 334 -20.52 -8.12 4.40
CA THR A 334 -19.42 -9.03 4.04
C THR A 334 -18.57 -8.46 2.89
N LEU A 335 -19.21 -7.92 1.85
CA LEU A 335 -18.50 -7.33 0.71
C LEU A 335 -17.68 -6.11 1.13
N THR A 336 -18.26 -5.26 1.97
CA THR A 336 -17.60 -4.05 2.47
C THR A 336 -16.40 -4.39 3.36
N THR A 337 -16.55 -5.35 4.28
CA THR A 337 -15.45 -5.85 5.12
C THR A 337 -14.34 -6.52 4.28
N LEU A 338 -14.70 -7.38 3.32
CA LEU A 338 -13.72 -8.00 2.41
C LEU A 338 -13.01 -6.95 1.54
N PHE A 339 -13.71 -5.88 1.15
CA PHE A 339 -13.11 -4.77 0.43
C PHE A 339 -12.03 -4.08 1.28
N TYR A 340 -12.32 -3.70 2.53
CA TYR A 340 -11.33 -3.07 3.41
C TYR A 340 -10.15 -3.98 3.72
N ILE A 341 -10.39 -5.26 4.00
CA ILE A 341 -9.31 -6.23 4.22
C ILE A 341 -8.42 -6.32 2.99
N GLN A 342 -9.01 -6.39 1.79
CA GLN A 342 -8.24 -6.43 0.56
C GLN A 342 -7.38 -5.18 0.34
N GLN A 343 -7.90 -3.98 0.66
CA GLN A 343 -7.11 -2.76 0.61
C GLN A 343 -5.92 -2.83 1.58
N LEU A 344 -6.15 -3.32 2.81
CA LEU A 344 -5.09 -3.52 3.80
C LEU A 344 -4.04 -4.55 3.35
N VAL A 345 -4.45 -5.71 2.81
CA VAL A 345 -3.52 -6.72 2.29
C VAL A 345 -2.64 -6.13 1.18
N THR A 346 -3.22 -5.33 0.28
CA THR A 346 -2.48 -4.75 -0.84
C THR A 346 -1.53 -3.64 -0.39
N LEU A 347 -1.90 -2.91 0.67
CA LEU A 347 -1.17 -1.74 1.18
C LEU A 347 -0.05 -2.10 2.16
N ILE A 348 -0.25 -3.15 2.96
CA ILE A 348 0.73 -3.57 3.96
C ILE A 348 1.91 -4.21 3.25
N ASP A 349 3.10 -3.68 3.47
CA ASP A 349 4.38 -4.21 2.97
C ASP A 349 5.40 -4.46 4.10
N GLU A 350 5.19 -3.89 5.29
CA GLU A 350 6.10 -4.06 6.42
C GLU A 350 6.09 -5.52 6.92
N PRO A 351 7.26 -6.21 6.98
CA PRO A 351 7.32 -7.65 7.21
C PRO A 351 6.61 -8.14 8.47
N HIS A 352 6.76 -7.45 9.61
CA HIS A 352 6.18 -7.91 10.87
C HIS A 352 4.68 -7.61 10.94
N LEU A 353 4.24 -6.47 10.38
CA LEU A 353 2.84 -6.11 10.24
C LEU A 353 2.12 -7.08 9.30
N SER A 354 2.74 -7.42 8.17
CA SER A 354 2.28 -8.46 7.25
C SER A 354 2.11 -9.79 7.99
N GLU A 355 3.13 -10.21 8.76
CA GLU A 355 3.08 -11.45 9.52
C GLU A 355 1.88 -11.51 10.46
N ILE A 356 1.68 -10.48 11.30
CA ILE A 356 0.55 -10.48 12.25
C ILE A 356 -0.81 -10.35 11.55
N PHE A 357 -0.87 -9.66 10.40
CA PHE A 357 -2.09 -9.49 9.62
C PHE A 357 -2.50 -10.80 8.95
N VAL A 358 -1.58 -11.47 8.28
CA VAL A 358 -1.84 -12.77 7.64
C VAL A 358 -2.14 -13.84 8.69
N LYS A 359 -1.44 -13.83 9.84
CA LYS A 359 -1.76 -14.71 10.97
C LYS A 359 -3.19 -14.54 11.47
N LEU A 360 -3.68 -13.31 11.62
CA LEU A 360 -5.08 -13.09 11.99
C LEU A 360 -6.05 -13.75 11.00
N LEU A 361 -5.81 -13.59 9.71
CA LEU A 361 -6.74 -14.02 8.67
C LEU A 361 -6.73 -15.53 8.42
N ILE A 362 -5.56 -16.17 8.51
CA ILE A 362 -5.36 -17.54 8.02
C ILE A 362 -4.77 -18.49 9.07
N SER A 363 -4.31 -18.05 10.24
CA SER A 363 -3.82 -19.02 11.25
C SER A 363 -4.94 -19.92 11.75
N SER A 364 -4.64 -21.21 11.88
CA SER A 364 -5.48 -22.15 12.63
C SER A 364 -5.33 -21.88 14.12
N GLU A 365 -6.45 -21.99 14.80
CA GLU A 365 -6.60 -21.82 16.23
C GLU A 365 -5.87 -22.86 17.11
N ASP A 366 -5.32 -23.90 16.48
CA ASP A 366 -4.59 -25.03 17.10
C ASP A 366 -3.09 -24.80 17.29
N ASP A 367 -2.51 -23.69 16.81
CA ASP A 367 -1.06 -23.42 16.94
C ASP A 367 -0.66 -22.81 18.31
N ASP A 368 -1.64 -22.38 19.12
CA ASP A 368 -1.42 -21.91 20.49
C ASP A 368 -1.80 -23.02 21.48
N ASP A 369 -0.82 -23.56 22.21
CA ASP A 369 -0.97 -24.53 23.33
C ASP A 369 -1.75 -23.93 24.55
N ILE A 370 -2.87 -23.26 24.32
CA ILE A 370 -3.72 -22.68 25.35
C ILE A 370 -4.90 -23.63 25.58
N ILE A 371 -5.02 -24.13 26.81
CA ILE A 371 -6.16 -24.92 27.28
C ILE A 371 -7.42 -24.06 27.11
N ARG A 372 -8.26 -24.41 26.13
CA ARG A 372 -9.50 -23.70 25.82
C ARG A 372 -10.60 -24.05 26.82
N SER A 373 -11.43 -23.06 27.13
CA SER A 373 -12.68 -23.28 27.84
C SER A 373 -13.70 -23.93 26.90
N SER A 374 -14.65 -24.70 27.43
CA SER A 374 -15.69 -25.39 26.64
C SER A 374 -16.61 -24.44 25.84
N ASP A 375 -16.60 -23.13 26.12
CA ASP A 375 -17.31 -22.11 25.34
C ASP A 375 -16.50 -21.59 24.14
N ASP A 376 -15.16 -21.72 24.13
CA ASP A 376 -14.28 -21.29 23.03
C ASP A 376 -14.21 -22.33 21.89
N GLU A 377 -14.52 -23.60 22.15
CA GLU A 377 -14.60 -24.66 21.12
C GLU A 377 -15.70 -24.40 20.06
N MET A 378 -16.64 -23.48 20.33
CA MET A 378 -17.79 -23.22 19.46
C MET A 378 -17.61 -21.99 18.55
N ARG A 379 -16.50 -21.24 18.68
CA ARG A 379 -16.21 -20.10 17.80
C ARG A 379 -15.44 -20.58 16.57
N LEU A 380 -15.98 -20.31 15.39
CA LEU A 380 -15.25 -20.53 14.14
C LEU A 380 -14.10 -19.52 14.05
N GLY A 381 -12.90 -19.99 13.75
CA GLY A 381 -11.78 -19.11 13.46
C GLY A 381 -12.04 -18.25 12.23
N ILE A 382 -11.38 -17.10 12.12
CA ILE A 382 -11.52 -16.19 10.97
C ILE A 382 -11.25 -16.92 9.65
N ARG A 383 -10.25 -17.80 9.64
CA ARG A 383 -9.94 -18.67 8.50
C ARG A 383 -11.14 -19.50 8.07
N ASP A 384 -11.82 -20.16 9.00
CA ASP A 384 -12.98 -21.00 8.71
C ASP A 384 -14.16 -20.19 8.19
N ILE A 385 -14.34 -18.98 8.75
CA ILE A 385 -15.33 -18.02 8.24
C ILE A 385 -15.03 -17.68 6.78
N LEU A 386 -13.80 -17.27 6.46
CA LEU A 386 -13.39 -16.94 5.09
C LEU A 386 -13.54 -18.13 4.15
N ILE A 387 -13.14 -19.33 4.56
CA ILE A 387 -13.33 -20.55 3.75
C ILE A 387 -14.81 -20.85 3.55
N SER A 388 -15.67 -20.63 4.55
CA SER A 388 -17.11 -20.83 4.41
C SER A 388 -17.75 -19.88 3.39
N LYS A 389 -17.21 -18.65 3.25
CA LYS A 389 -17.67 -17.67 2.25
C LYS A 389 -17.47 -18.13 0.80
N LEU A 390 -16.58 -19.09 0.53
CA LEU A 390 -16.44 -19.71 -0.80
C LEU A 390 -17.69 -20.48 -1.25
N ASN A 391 -18.56 -20.87 -0.30
CA ASN A 391 -19.83 -21.53 -0.55
C ASN A 391 -21.04 -20.59 -0.38
N SER A 392 -20.81 -19.28 -0.32
CA SER A 392 -21.88 -18.29 -0.23
C SER A 392 -22.82 -18.37 -1.43
N LEU A 393 -24.10 -18.04 -1.20
CA LEU A 393 -25.09 -17.87 -2.28
C LEU A 393 -24.84 -16.59 -3.10
N SER A 394 -24.07 -15.64 -2.55
CA SER A 394 -23.71 -14.41 -3.26
C SER A 394 -22.43 -14.63 -4.08
N GLU A 395 -22.56 -14.56 -5.42
CA GLU A 395 -21.42 -14.68 -6.32
C GLU A 395 -20.35 -13.61 -6.05
N GLU A 396 -20.76 -12.41 -5.65
CA GLU A 396 -19.85 -11.30 -5.32
C GLU A 396 -19.02 -11.61 -4.08
N VAL A 397 -19.61 -12.27 -3.07
CA VAL A 397 -18.91 -12.69 -1.85
C VAL A 397 -17.89 -13.76 -2.21
N VAL A 398 -18.29 -14.80 -2.96
CA VAL A 398 -17.39 -15.86 -3.41
C VAL A 398 -16.21 -15.29 -4.21
N THR A 399 -16.49 -14.39 -5.15
CA THR A 399 -15.48 -13.73 -6.00
C THR A 399 -14.53 -12.89 -5.14
N SER A 400 -15.06 -12.08 -4.22
CA SER A 400 -14.25 -11.24 -3.33
C SER A 400 -13.36 -12.06 -2.40
N THR A 401 -13.86 -13.19 -1.88
CA THR A 401 -13.06 -14.11 -1.07
C THR A 401 -11.95 -14.78 -1.87
N LEU A 402 -12.22 -15.19 -3.12
CA LEU A 402 -11.18 -15.74 -4.00
C LEU A 402 -10.11 -14.70 -4.33
N LEU A 403 -10.50 -13.45 -4.62
CA LEU A 403 -9.56 -12.36 -4.84
C LEU A 403 -8.72 -12.05 -3.59
N LEU A 404 -9.31 -12.17 -2.40
CA LEU A 404 -8.57 -12.05 -1.14
C LEU A 404 -7.49 -13.14 -1.01
N PHE A 405 -7.83 -14.40 -1.26
CA PHE A 405 -6.84 -15.48 -1.24
C PHE A 405 -5.76 -15.33 -2.31
N TYR A 406 -6.15 -14.92 -3.53
CA TYR A 406 -5.21 -14.61 -4.59
C TYR A 406 -4.19 -13.54 -4.15
N THR A 407 -4.68 -12.47 -3.53
CA THR A 407 -3.86 -11.31 -3.14
C THR A 407 -2.96 -11.62 -1.96
N LEU A 408 -3.47 -12.38 -0.98
CA LEU A 408 -2.66 -12.90 0.12
C LEU A 408 -1.51 -13.76 -0.41
N MET A 409 -1.77 -14.69 -1.34
CA MET A 409 -0.70 -15.52 -1.91
C MET A 409 0.27 -14.73 -2.78
N ARG A 410 -0.19 -13.72 -3.53
CA ARG A 410 0.64 -12.90 -4.41
C ARG A 410 1.51 -11.91 -3.65
N ASP A 411 0.92 -11.12 -2.75
CA ASP A 411 1.58 -10.00 -2.10
C ASP A 411 2.26 -10.43 -0.78
N HIS A 412 1.83 -11.55 -0.17
CA HIS A 412 2.35 -12.07 1.10
C HIS A 412 2.75 -13.56 1.07
N PRO A 413 3.49 -14.04 0.04
CA PRO A 413 3.74 -15.47 -0.17
C PRO A 413 4.47 -16.15 1.01
N THR A 414 5.35 -15.41 1.70
CA THR A 414 6.14 -15.91 2.84
C THR A 414 5.28 -16.46 3.98
N TYR A 415 4.15 -15.80 4.25
CA TYR A 415 3.28 -16.14 5.38
C TYR A 415 2.01 -16.87 4.90
N SER A 416 1.43 -16.46 3.76
CA SER A 416 0.12 -16.94 3.34
C SER A 416 0.09 -18.41 2.96
N PHE A 417 1.07 -18.92 2.20
CA PHE A 417 1.07 -20.35 1.81
C PHE A 417 1.19 -21.28 3.03
N LYS A 418 2.09 -20.94 3.96
CA LYS A 418 2.34 -21.75 5.16
C LYS A 418 1.12 -21.83 6.07
N LEU A 419 0.37 -20.74 6.19
CA LEU A 419 -0.81 -20.67 7.05
C LEU A 419 -2.07 -21.21 6.36
N LEU A 420 -2.17 -21.06 5.03
CA LEU A 420 -3.33 -21.55 4.27
C LEU A 420 -3.34 -23.08 4.14
N PHE A 421 -2.18 -23.70 4.01
CA PHE A 421 -2.02 -25.14 3.81
C PHE A 421 -1.31 -25.78 5.01
N GLU A 422 -2.08 -26.39 5.91
CA GLU A 422 -1.59 -27.02 7.14
C GLU A 422 -0.59 -28.15 6.87
N LYS A 423 -0.75 -28.85 5.74
CA LYS A 423 0.08 -29.99 5.38
C LYS A 423 1.36 -29.60 4.64
N LEU A 424 1.61 -28.31 4.42
CA LEU A 424 2.85 -27.82 3.83
C LEU A 424 4.01 -27.90 4.85
N PRO A 425 5.24 -28.25 4.41
CA PRO A 425 6.38 -28.29 5.31
C PRO A 425 6.72 -26.89 5.83
N ARG A 426 7.02 -26.79 7.14
CA ARG A 426 7.30 -25.51 7.83
C ARG A 426 8.65 -24.89 7.46
N GLU A 427 9.58 -25.67 6.93
CA GLU A 427 10.91 -25.26 6.43
C GLU A 427 10.92 -25.34 4.90
N GLN A 428 11.49 -24.32 4.23
CA GLN A 428 11.71 -24.40 2.78
C GLN A 428 12.77 -25.48 2.49
N PRO A 429 12.48 -26.47 1.63
CA PRO A 429 13.45 -27.51 1.36
C PRO A 429 14.67 -26.91 0.63
N VAL A 430 15.85 -27.07 1.21
CA VAL A 430 17.13 -26.91 0.48
C VAL A 430 17.24 -28.11 -0.45
N VAL A 431 16.80 -27.97 -1.70
CA VAL A 431 16.96 -29.02 -2.71
C VAL A 431 18.43 -29.03 -3.13
N ASP A 432 19.16 -30.07 -2.72
CA ASP A 432 20.55 -30.27 -3.12
C ASP A 432 20.61 -30.68 -4.61
N ARG A 433 20.97 -29.71 -5.46
CA ARG A 433 21.04 -29.85 -6.92
C ARG A 433 22.03 -30.94 -7.37
N MET A 434 22.98 -31.35 -6.53
CA MET A 434 24.05 -32.28 -6.93
C MET A 434 23.64 -33.76 -6.98
N ALA A 435 22.42 -34.11 -6.55
CA ALA A 435 21.94 -35.51 -6.48
C ALA A 435 20.92 -35.90 -7.58
N LEU A 436 20.60 -35.00 -8.51
CA LEU A 436 19.62 -35.23 -9.58
C LEU A 436 20.31 -35.46 -10.94
N ASP A 437 19.93 -36.54 -11.63
CA ASP A 437 20.33 -36.85 -13.00
C ASP A 437 19.66 -35.86 -13.96
N HIS A 438 20.40 -34.82 -14.36
CA HIS A 438 19.88 -33.63 -15.05
C HIS A 438 19.15 -33.95 -16.36
N ASP A 439 19.59 -34.96 -17.09
CA ASP A 439 18.98 -35.38 -18.37
C ASP A 439 17.61 -36.04 -18.18
N VAL A 440 17.41 -36.78 -17.08
CA VAL A 440 16.13 -37.41 -16.75
C VAL A 440 15.09 -36.36 -16.36
N ASP A 441 15.51 -35.31 -15.66
CA ASP A 441 14.65 -34.21 -15.21
C ASP A 441 14.19 -33.33 -16.39
N ILE A 442 15.08 -33.03 -17.33
CA ILE A 442 14.72 -32.30 -18.58
C ILE A 442 13.74 -33.12 -19.42
N GLN A 443 13.94 -34.43 -19.57
CA GLN A 443 13.02 -35.27 -20.32
C GLN A 443 11.64 -35.37 -19.65
N GLN A 444 11.59 -35.50 -18.32
CA GLN A 444 10.34 -35.50 -17.56
C GLN A 444 9.62 -34.15 -17.69
N HIS A 445 10.36 -33.05 -17.63
CA HIS A 445 9.82 -31.71 -17.84
C HIS A 445 9.24 -31.52 -19.26
N LEU A 446 9.97 -31.94 -20.29
CA LEU A 446 9.48 -31.86 -21.68
C LEU A 446 8.25 -32.74 -21.92
N GLN A 447 8.16 -33.90 -21.27
CA GLN A 447 6.97 -34.74 -21.31
C GLN A 447 5.77 -34.06 -20.63
N LEU A 448 6.00 -33.37 -19.50
CA LEU A 448 4.98 -32.59 -18.80
C LEU A 448 4.47 -31.43 -19.68
N VAL A 449 5.37 -30.68 -20.31
CA VAL A 449 5.02 -29.60 -21.26
C VAL A 449 4.21 -30.16 -22.43
N ALA A 450 4.66 -31.24 -23.06
CA ALA A 450 3.94 -31.87 -24.17
C ALA A 450 2.54 -32.35 -23.76
N ARG A 451 2.42 -32.85 -22.53
CA ARG A 451 1.17 -33.34 -21.95
C ARG A 451 0.14 -32.22 -21.77
N TYR A 452 0.51 -31.07 -21.21
CA TYR A 452 -0.39 -29.93 -21.07
C TYR A 452 -0.65 -29.22 -22.40
N PHE A 453 0.35 -29.13 -23.28
CA PHE A 453 0.18 -28.60 -24.63
C PHE A 453 -0.88 -29.38 -25.41
N ALA A 454 -0.97 -30.71 -25.25
CA ALA A 454 -1.98 -31.53 -25.92
C ALA A 454 -3.43 -31.20 -25.53
N LEU A 455 -3.66 -30.47 -24.43
CA LEU A 455 -4.99 -30.06 -23.96
C LEU A 455 -5.52 -28.81 -24.68
N LEU A 456 -4.67 -28.08 -25.40
CA LEU A 456 -5.09 -26.85 -26.09
C LEU A 456 -5.92 -27.14 -27.37
N PRO A 457 -6.88 -26.27 -27.72
CA PRO A 457 -7.74 -26.45 -28.89
C PRO A 457 -6.95 -26.50 -30.21
N ARG A 458 -7.45 -27.28 -31.17
CA ARG A 458 -6.91 -27.36 -32.54
C ARG A 458 -7.77 -26.55 -33.50
N ASP A 459 -7.36 -25.34 -33.85
CA ASP A 459 -8.07 -24.53 -34.84
C ASP A 459 -7.88 -25.10 -36.25
N SER A 460 -8.98 -25.43 -36.93
CA SER A 460 -8.97 -25.95 -38.31
C SER A 460 -8.09 -27.20 -38.52
N GLY A 461 -7.89 -28.00 -37.46
CA GLY A 461 -7.02 -29.18 -37.49
C GLY A 461 -5.52 -28.90 -37.37
N LYS A 462 -5.12 -27.66 -37.09
CA LYS A 462 -3.73 -27.27 -36.80
C LYS A 462 -3.62 -26.66 -35.40
N GLN A 463 -2.61 -27.08 -34.65
CA GLN A 463 -2.31 -26.50 -33.34
C GLN A 463 -1.29 -25.36 -33.53
N ALA A 464 -1.49 -24.21 -32.88
CA ALA A 464 -0.52 -23.12 -32.93
C ALA A 464 0.81 -23.56 -32.26
N SER A 465 1.91 -22.88 -32.57
CA SER A 465 3.21 -23.20 -31.94
C SER A 465 3.17 -22.90 -30.44
N LEU A 466 3.99 -23.62 -29.66
CA LEU A 466 4.16 -23.36 -28.23
C LEU A 466 4.49 -21.88 -27.96
N ASP A 467 5.43 -21.32 -28.73
CA ASP A 467 5.82 -19.90 -28.62
C ASP A 467 4.66 -18.92 -28.86
N ALA A 468 3.72 -19.27 -29.75
CA ALA A 468 2.55 -18.43 -30.02
C ALA A 468 1.58 -18.42 -28.83
N TYR A 469 1.38 -19.57 -28.17
CA TYR A 469 0.54 -19.64 -26.97
C TYR A 469 1.18 -18.99 -25.74
N ILE A 470 2.51 -19.06 -25.60
CA ILE A 470 3.22 -18.37 -24.52
C ILE A 470 3.08 -16.85 -24.69
N TYR A 471 3.32 -16.34 -25.91
CA TYR A 471 3.13 -14.93 -26.21
C TYR A 471 1.68 -14.45 -26.00
N ASP A 472 0.71 -15.29 -26.38
CA ASP A 472 -0.71 -15.02 -26.16
C ASP A 472 -1.08 -15.01 -24.67
N ALA A 473 -0.54 -15.93 -23.87
CA ALA A 473 -0.73 -15.95 -22.41
C ALA A 473 -0.16 -14.71 -21.71
N GLU A 474 0.99 -14.22 -22.17
CA GLU A 474 1.60 -12.97 -21.68
C GLU A 474 0.74 -11.74 -22.02
N ALA A 475 0.10 -11.72 -23.19
CA ALA A 475 -0.69 -10.59 -23.67
C ALA A 475 -2.16 -10.59 -23.18
N GLY A 476 -2.81 -11.75 -23.17
CA GLY A 476 -4.25 -11.90 -22.95
C GLY A 476 -4.70 -11.83 -21.48
N PHE A 477 -3.78 -12.01 -20.53
CA PHE A 477 -4.17 -12.17 -19.13
C PHE A 477 -3.92 -10.96 -18.24
N SER A 478 -2.93 -10.11 -18.57
CA SER A 478 -2.80 -8.80 -17.93
C SER A 478 -4.08 -7.97 -18.10
N SER A 479 -4.83 -8.13 -19.20
CA SER A 479 -6.07 -7.40 -19.48
C SER A 479 -7.29 -7.92 -18.71
N LEU A 480 -7.53 -9.25 -18.68
CA LEU A 480 -8.67 -9.87 -17.99
C LEU A 480 -8.58 -9.74 -16.46
N ARG A 481 -7.38 -9.88 -15.91
CA ARG A 481 -7.13 -9.70 -14.47
C ARG A 481 -7.15 -8.24 -14.06
N ALA A 482 -6.59 -7.35 -14.88
CA ALA A 482 -6.72 -5.91 -14.65
C ALA A 482 -8.19 -5.51 -14.62
N ARG A 483 -9.08 -6.11 -15.44
CA ARG A 483 -10.52 -5.82 -15.40
C ARG A 483 -11.24 -6.38 -14.16
N ALA A 484 -10.93 -7.61 -13.74
CA ALA A 484 -11.45 -8.16 -12.48
C ALA A 484 -10.96 -7.37 -11.24
N GLN A 485 -9.82 -6.67 -11.37
CA GLN A 485 -9.28 -5.76 -10.37
C GLN A 485 -9.78 -4.31 -10.54
N SER A 486 -10.06 -3.82 -11.76
CA SER A 486 -10.51 -2.45 -12.09
C SER A 486 -12.02 -2.26 -11.95
N ASP A 487 -12.79 -3.34 -11.81
CA ASP A 487 -14.16 -3.26 -11.28
C ASP A 487 -14.19 -2.85 -9.79
N ARG A 488 -13.01 -2.67 -9.17
CA ARG A 488 -12.84 -1.84 -7.98
C ARG A 488 -12.51 -0.42 -8.41
N ILE A 489 -13.31 0.53 -7.92
CA ILE A 489 -13.13 1.98 -7.90
C ILE A 489 -11.72 2.39 -8.34
N ASP A 490 -11.58 2.70 -9.62
CA ASP A 490 -10.39 3.35 -10.13
C ASP A 490 -10.39 4.78 -9.57
N LEU A 491 -9.71 4.95 -8.43
CA LEU A 491 -9.59 6.24 -7.75
C LEU A 491 -8.90 7.26 -8.68
N GLU A 492 -8.03 6.83 -9.61
CA GLU A 492 -7.32 7.73 -10.51
C GLU A 492 -8.22 8.37 -11.57
N ASP A 493 -9.23 7.66 -12.08
CA ASP A 493 -10.13 8.18 -13.11
C ASP A 493 -11.14 9.21 -12.55
N LEU A 494 -11.38 9.20 -11.23
CA LEU A 494 -12.22 10.17 -10.52
C LEU A 494 -11.51 11.50 -10.19
N PHE A 495 -10.17 11.56 -10.30
CA PHE A 495 -9.38 12.75 -9.93
C PHE A 495 -8.76 13.52 -11.11
N GLN A 496 -8.98 13.12 -12.37
CA GLN A 496 -8.48 13.88 -13.52
C GLN A 496 -9.33 15.11 -13.86
N SER A 497 -9.22 16.17 -13.05
CA SER A 497 -9.22 17.51 -13.62
C SER A 497 -7.81 17.79 -14.16
N LYS A 498 -7.64 17.73 -15.49
CA LYS A 498 -6.39 18.08 -16.19
C LYS A 498 -5.72 19.32 -15.60
N PRO A 499 -4.38 19.28 -15.53
CA PRO A 499 -3.61 20.22 -16.34
C PRO A 499 -2.68 19.48 -17.32
N ASP A 500 -2.38 20.17 -18.41
CA ASP A 500 -1.65 19.71 -19.59
C ASP A 500 -0.30 18.99 -19.34
N PRO A 501 0.16 18.17 -20.31
CA PRO A 501 1.29 17.27 -20.12
C PRO A 501 2.61 18.05 -20.18
N VAL A 502 3.38 17.97 -19.11
CA VAL A 502 4.84 18.20 -19.17
C VAL A 502 5.47 16.82 -19.32
N SER A 503 6.22 16.66 -20.42
CA SER A 503 6.95 15.45 -20.76
C SER A 503 7.89 15.00 -19.64
N SER A 504 7.73 13.78 -19.16
CA SER A 504 8.79 13.04 -18.46
C SER A 504 9.17 11.82 -19.28
N ASN A 505 10.40 11.84 -19.76
CA ASN A 505 11.10 10.67 -20.27
C ASN A 505 11.29 9.69 -19.10
N ALA A 506 10.57 8.58 -19.11
CA ALA A 506 10.86 7.42 -18.28
C ALA A 506 11.55 6.35 -19.16
N ASN A 507 12.86 6.50 -19.31
CA ASN A 507 13.77 5.43 -19.71
C ASN A 507 14.89 5.40 -18.67
N GLU A 508 14.57 4.91 -17.47
CA GLU A 508 15.59 4.42 -16.55
C GLU A 508 15.19 3.00 -16.16
N ALA A 509 15.86 2.05 -16.83
CA ALA A 509 15.84 0.65 -16.48
C ALA A 509 16.28 0.50 -15.02
N PHE A 510 15.41 -0.09 -14.20
CA PHE A 510 15.76 -0.54 -12.86
C PHE A 510 16.86 -1.60 -12.99
N VAL A 511 18.11 -1.22 -12.72
CA VAL A 511 19.22 -2.16 -12.61
C VAL A 511 18.99 -2.96 -11.33
N LEU A 512 18.56 -4.21 -11.50
CA LEU A 512 18.47 -5.22 -10.44
C LEU A 512 19.86 -5.43 -9.82
N THR A 513 20.13 -4.79 -8.68
CA THR A 513 21.27 -5.15 -7.83
C THR A 513 20.90 -6.42 -7.07
N SER A 514 21.66 -7.50 -7.31
CA SER A 514 21.53 -8.78 -6.62
C SER A 514 21.64 -8.61 -5.09
N PRO A 515 20.87 -9.37 -4.28
CA PRO A 515 21.04 -9.33 -2.83
C PRO A 515 22.40 -9.91 -2.43
N VAL A 516 23.03 -9.26 -1.46
CA VAL A 516 24.22 -9.77 -0.77
C VAL A 516 23.84 -11.06 -0.05
N ARG A 517 24.56 -12.15 -0.35
CA ARG A 517 24.47 -13.43 0.38
C ARG A 517 24.77 -13.19 1.86
N VAL A 518 23.74 -13.22 2.70
CA VAL A 518 23.91 -13.40 4.15
C VAL A 518 24.21 -14.87 4.37
N VAL A 519 25.50 -15.19 4.53
CA VAL A 519 25.94 -16.51 4.99
C VAL A 519 25.58 -16.60 6.48
N SER A 520 24.42 -17.18 6.78
CA SER A 520 24.11 -17.62 8.14
C SER A 520 24.93 -18.88 8.43
N ASN A 521 25.92 -18.73 9.32
CA ASN A 521 26.69 -19.85 9.83
C ASN A 521 25.80 -20.74 10.70
N GLY A 522 25.62 -22.01 10.30
CA GLY A 522 25.43 -23.12 11.22
C GLY A 522 24.04 -23.75 11.33
N SER A 523 23.63 -24.51 10.31
CA SER A 523 22.96 -25.81 10.50
C SER A 523 23.05 -26.61 9.19
N THR A 524 23.69 -27.78 9.24
CA THR A 524 23.83 -28.68 8.09
C THR A 524 22.50 -29.41 7.88
N ILE A 525 21.59 -28.84 7.10
CA ILE A 525 20.32 -29.48 6.71
C ILE A 525 20.65 -30.60 5.71
N ALA A 526 20.30 -31.84 6.03
CA ALA A 526 20.55 -33.00 5.17
C ALA A 526 19.66 -32.96 3.91
N PRO A 527 20.18 -33.34 2.72
CA PRO A 527 19.38 -33.36 1.48
C PRO A 527 18.23 -34.39 1.56
N GLN A 528 17.02 -33.98 1.15
CA GLN A 528 15.84 -34.86 1.14
C GLN A 528 15.95 -35.94 0.06
N SER A 529 15.55 -37.18 0.38
CA SER A 529 15.46 -38.27 -0.61
C SER A 529 14.26 -38.09 -1.55
N LYS A 530 14.35 -38.60 -2.80
CA LYS A 530 13.23 -38.56 -3.76
C LYS A 530 11.95 -39.22 -3.23
N GLU A 531 12.07 -40.24 -2.39
CA GLU A 531 10.94 -40.91 -1.73
C GLU A 531 10.27 -40.02 -0.68
N SER A 532 11.06 -39.32 0.14
CA SER A 532 10.56 -38.36 1.12
C SER A 532 9.83 -37.18 0.47
N PHE A 533 10.33 -36.69 -0.67
CA PHE A 533 9.65 -35.64 -1.44
C PHE A 533 8.30 -36.11 -1.99
N ARG A 534 8.21 -37.35 -2.51
CA ARG A 534 6.95 -37.93 -3.01
C ARG A 534 5.94 -38.14 -1.88
N GLU A 535 6.39 -38.63 -0.72
CA GLU A 535 5.54 -38.77 0.46
C GLU A 535 4.99 -37.41 0.91
N GLN A 536 5.83 -36.37 0.96
CA GLN A 536 5.40 -35.02 1.29
C GLN A 536 4.41 -34.45 0.26
N ALA A 537 4.59 -34.72 -1.03
CA ALA A 537 3.65 -34.34 -2.07
C ALA A 537 2.28 -35.01 -1.89
N THR A 538 2.27 -36.32 -1.59
CA THR A 538 1.01 -37.03 -1.31
C THR A 538 0.31 -36.47 -0.06
N ARG A 539 1.08 -36.08 0.97
CA ARG A 539 0.53 -35.45 2.17
C ARG A 539 -0.11 -34.11 1.86
N VAL A 540 0.55 -33.24 1.09
CA VAL A 540 0.00 -31.93 0.68
C VAL A 540 -1.29 -32.09 -0.11
N ARG A 541 -1.42 -33.11 -0.96
CA ARG A 541 -2.67 -33.38 -1.70
C ARG A 541 -3.85 -33.76 -0.82
N THR A 542 -3.61 -34.20 0.42
CA THR A 542 -4.69 -34.46 1.39
C THR A 542 -5.04 -33.21 2.20
N ASP A 543 -4.49 -32.04 1.87
CA ASP A 543 -4.77 -30.79 2.59
C ASP A 543 -6.25 -30.37 2.38
N PRO A 544 -6.99 -30.07 3.46
CA PRO A 544 -8.42 -29.73 3.35
C PRO A 544 -8.68 -28.48 2.51
N THR A 545 -7.78 -27.48 2.58
CA THR A 545 -7.94 -26.22 1.85
C THR A 545 -7.66 -26.44 0.38
N LEU A 546 -6.59 -27.18 0.06
CA LEU A 546 -6.28 -27.55 -1.32
C LEU A 546 -7.41 -28.38 -1.93
N TYR A 547 -7.95 -29.36 -1.19
CA TYR A 547 -9.07 -30.18 -1.64
C TYR A 547 -10.29 -29.31 -1.97
N LYS A 548 -10.69 -28.38 -1.10
CA LYS A 548 -11.82 -27.47 -1.35
C LYS A 548 -11.62 -26.61 -2.60
N ILE A 549 -10.42 -26.05 -2.80
CA ILE A 549 -10.09 -25.26 -3.99
C ILE A 549 -10.18 -26.14 -5.26
N MET A 550 -9.63 -27.35 -5.21
CA MET A 550 -9.65 -28.28 -6.34
C MET A 550 -11.07 -28.79 -6.68
N THR A 551 -11.88 -29.13 -5.69
CA THR A 551 -13.29 -29.50 -5.90
C THR A 551 -14.09 -28.35 -6.50
N LYS A 552 -13.79 -27.09 -6.14
CA LYS A 552 -14.44 -25.93 -6.74
C LYS A 552 -14.06 -25.80 -8.22
N PHE A 553 -12.78 -26.00 -8.54
CA PHE A 553 -12.26 -25.99 -9.92
C PHE A 553 -12.85 -27.13 -10.76
N GLU A 554 -13.04 -28.32 -10.17
CA GLU A 554 -13.67 -29.45 -10.85
C GLU A 554 -15.10 -29.17 -11.31
N ASN A 555 -15.77 -28.21 -10.67
CA ASN A 555 -17.12 -27.78 -11.02
C ASN A 555 -17.14 -26.44 -11.79
N LEU A 556 -16.08 -26.12 -12.54
CA LEU A 556 -15.90 -24.84 -13.25
C LEU A 556 -17.15 -24.41 -14.04
N PHE A 557 -17.75 -25.30 -14.84
CA PHE A 557 -18.93 -24.96 -15.66
C PHE A 557 -20.23 -24.76 -14.86
N SER A 558 -20.23 -25.05 -13.57
CA SER A 558 -21.36 -24.77 -12.67
C SER A 558 -21.29 -23.37 -12.04
N HIS A 559 -20.16 -22.67 -12.15
CA HIS A 559 -19.98 -21.32 -11.60
C HIS A 559 -20.09 -20.25 -12.70
N SER A 560 -20.33 -19.00 -12.29
CA SER A 560 -20.23 -17.87 -13.22
C SER A 560 -18.79 -17.60 -13.64
N MET A 561 -18.64 -16.95 -14.79
CA MET A 561 -17.35 -16.52 -15.34
C MET A 561 -16.54 -15.71 -14.33
N LYS A 562 -17.19 -14.85 -13.55
CA LYS A 562 -16.52 -14.01 -12.54
C LYS A 562 -15.80 -14.84 -11.48
N ILE A 563 -16.50 -15.85 -10.94
CA ILE A 563 -15.94 -16.79 -9.98
C ILE A 563 -14.77 -17.56 -10.60
N ASN A 564 -14.92 -18.01 -11.85
CA ASN A 564 -13.89 -18.79 -12.53
C ASN A 564 -12.64 -17.98 -12.87
N VAL A 565 -12.78 -16.70 -13.23
CA VAL A 565 -11.64 -15.79 -13.42
C VAL A 565 -10.89 -15.56 -12.11
N ALA A 566 -11.60 -15.32 -11.00
CA ALA A 566 -10.96 -15.17 -9.69
C ALA A 566 -10.29 -16.48 -9.23
N MET A 567 -10.95 -17.62 -9.44
CA MET A 567 -10.45 -18.94 -9.08
C MET A 567 -9.21 -19.33 -9.88
N THR A 568 -9.19 -19.12 -11.20
CA THR A 568 -8.00 -19.37 -12.03
C THR A 568 -6.80 -18.54 -11.59
N GLY A 569 -7.04 -17.33 -11.06
CA GLY A 569 -6.00 -16.56 -10.37
C GLY A 569 -5.44 -17.24 -9.13
N VAL A 570 -6.29 -17.73 -8.22
CA VAL A 570 -5.87 -18.53 -7.05
C VAL A 570 -5.07 -19.75 -7.49
N LEU A 571 -5.55 -20.48 -8.50
CA LEU A 571 -4.87 -21.67 -9.04
C LEU A 571 -3.49 -21.34 -9.61
N GLN A 572 -3.36 -20.23 -10.34
CA GLN A 572 -2.06 -19.78 -10.85
C GLN A 572 -1.07 -19.51 -9.72
N GLN A 573 -1.51 -18.90 -8.61
CA GLN A 573 -0.66 -18.68 -7.45
C GLN A 573 -0.18 -20.00 -6.82
N LEU A 574 -1.00 -21.05 -6.82
CA LEU A 574 -0.55 -22.39 -6.39
C LEU A 574 0.61 -22.92 -7.25
N VAL A 575 0.58 -22.64 -8.56
CA VAL A 575 1.64 -23.05 -9.48
C VAL A 575 2.85 -22.15 -9.39
N MET A 576 2.68 -20.88 -9.05
CA MET A 576 3.78 -19.94 -8.77
C MET A 576 4.34 -20.08 -7.35
N SER A 577 3.78 -20.99 -6.54
CA SER A 577 4.19 -21.18 -5.16
C SER A 577 5.71 -21.32 -4.99
N PRO A 578 6.28 -20.69 -3.95
CA PRO A 578 7.68 -20.89 -3.58
C PRO A 578 7.96 -22.31 -3.07
N TYR A 579 6.93 -23.15 -2.89
CA TYR A 579 7.06 -24.52 -2.40
C TYR A 579 6.97 -25.55 -3.54
N PRO A 580 8.08 -26.20 -3.94
CA PRO A 580 8.14 -27.12 -5.07
C PRO A 580 7.28 -28.36 -4.83
N VAL A 581 7.10 -28.74 -3.57
CA VAL A 581 6.22 -29.85 -3.21
C VAL A 581 4.75 -29.53 -3.52
N LEU A 582 4.31 -28.28 -3.38
CA LEU A 582 2.96 -27.86 -3.75
C LEU A 582 2.81 -27.85 -5.28
N TYR A 583 3.80 -27.29 -5.99
CA TYR A 583 3.84 -27.34 -7.45
C TYR A 583 3.74 -28.77 -7.98
N ALA A 584 4.61 -29.68 -7.50
CA ALA A 584 4.62 -31.08 -7.93
C ALA A 584 3.29 -31.80 -7.59
N SER A 585 2.73 -31.52 -6.41
CA SER A 585 1.44 -32.07 -5.97
C SER A 585 0.29 -31.70 -6.90
N VAL A 586 0.28 -30.47 -7.40
CA VAL A 586 -0.84 -29.91 -8.17
C VAL A 586 -0.66 -30.15 -9.67
N VAL A 587 0.56 -30.04 -10.20
CA VAL A 587 0.85 -30.11 -11.64
C VAL A 587 1.19 -31.53 -12.12
N ASP A 588 1.94 -32.30 -11.32
CA ASP A 588 2.52 -33.61 -11.71
C ASP A 588 1.97 -34.79 -10.86
N GLY A 589 0.90 -34.56 -10.09
CA GLY A 589 0.40 -35.50 -9.08
C GLY A 589 -0.25 -36.81 -9.60
N ASP A 590 -0.16 -37.13 -10.89
CA ASP A 590 -0.80 -38.32 -11.49
C ASP A 590 0.05 -39.60 -11.38
N ALA A 591 1.27 -39.51 -10.85
CA ALA A 591 2.15 -40.67 -10.63
C ALA A 591 1.86 -41.47 -9.34
N THR A 592 0.84 -41.10 -8.56
CA THR A 592 0.50 -41.74 -7.26
C THR A 592 -1.01 -41.78 -7.02
N LEU A 593 -1.77 -42.44 -7.89
CA LEU A 593 -3.20 -42.69 -7.68
C LEU A 593 -3.39 -44.06 -7.03
N SER A 594 -3.48 -44.10 -5.69
CA SER A 594 -3.92 -45.31 -4.97
C SER A 594 -5.28 -45.14 -4.31
N ASP A 595 -5.79 -43.91 -4.13
CA ASP A 595 -7.09 -43.68 -3.48
C ASP A 595 -7.76 -42.35 -3.92
N PRO A 596 -8.84 -42.37 -4.74
CA PRO A 596 -9.46 -41.16 -5.31
C PRO A 596 -10.32 -40.33 -4.35
N GLU A 597 -10.84 -40.91 -3.26
CA GLU A 597 -11.89 -40.27 -2.45
C GLU A 597 -11.35 -39.30 -1.37
N THR A 598 -10.04 -39.29 -1.10
CA THR A 598 -9.42 -38.50 -0.01
C THR A 598 -8.28 -37.59 -0.46
N ILE A 599 -8.00 -37.54 -1.77
CA ILE A 599 -6.83 -36.86 -2.34
C ILE A 599 -7.31 -35.81 -3.33
N ALA A 600 -6.87 -34.55 -3.17
CA ALA A 600 -7.16 -33.49 -4.13
C ALA A 600 -6.62 -33.88 -5.53
N PRO A 601 -7.43 -33.77 -6.61
CA PRO A 601 -6.99 -34.15 -7.96
C PRO A 601 -5.86 -33.25 -8.47
N SER A 602 -5.12 -33.70 -9.48
CA SER A 602 -4.15 -32.84 -10.17
C SER A 602 -4.86 -31.88 -11.13
N PHE A 603 -4.19 -30.81 -11.55
CA PHE A 603 -4.69 -29.92 -12.60
C PHE A 603 -4.95 -30.68 -13.89
N TYR A 604 -4.04 -31.55 -14.31
CA TYR A 604 -4.22 -32.36 -15.50
C TYR A 604 -5.50 -33.21 -15.43
N HIS A 605 -5.75 -33.88 -14.30
CA HIS A 605 -6.95 -34.70 -14.11
C HIS A 605 -8.23 -33.86 -14.23
N VAL A 606 -8.28 -32.72 -13.52
CA VAL A 606 -9.45 -31.84 -13.56
C VAL A 606 -9.67 -31.26 -14.96
N ILE A 607 -8.62 -30.76 -15.62
CA ILE A 607 -8.73 -30.19 -16.96
C ILE A 607 -9.19 -31.25 -17.96
N THR A 608 -8.66 -32.48 -17.88
CA THR A 608 -9.09 -33.59 -18.76
C THR A 608 -10.58 -33.90 -18.58
N LYS A 609 -11.07 -33.90 -17.34
CA LYS A 609 -12.50 -34.07 -17.05
C LYS A 609 -13.34 -32.94 -17.67
N LEU A 610 -12.95 -31.68 -17.45
CA LEU A 610 -13.64 -30.51 -18.00
C LEU A 610 -13.62 -30.50 -19.54
N MET A 611 -12.53 -30.96 -20.17
CA MET A 611 -12.48 -31.12 -21.63
C MET A 611 -13.50 -32.17 -22.12
N GLY A 612 -13.69 -33.27 -21.39
CA GLY A 612 -14.74 -34.23 -21.68
C GLY A 612 -16.14 -33.61 -21.63
N GLU A 613 -16.40 -32.76 -20.62
CA GLU A 613 -17.67 -32.01 -20.53
C GLU A 613 -17.84 -31.01 -21.71
N ILE A 614 -16.76 -30.38 -22.17
CA ILE A 614 -16.78 -29.55 -23.39
C ILE A 614 -17.15 -30.38 -24.61
N ASP A 615 -16.55 -31.56 -24.79
CA ASP A 615 -16.82 -32.43 -25.94
C ASP A 615 -18.28 -32.91 -25.95
N GLU A 616 -18.83 -33.31 -24.80
CA GLU A 616 -20.25 -33.64 -24.64
C GLU A 616 -21.17 -32.44 -24.98
N ARG A 617 -20.79 -31.22 -24.55
CA ARG A 617 -21.55 -30.01 -24.87
C ARG A 617 -21.43 -29.61 -26.34
N ARG A 618 -20.26 -29.80 -26.96
CA ARG A 618 -20.00 -29.54 -28.37
C ARG A 618 -20.85 -30.44 -29.26
N GLU A 619 -21.05 -31.71 -28.89
CA GLU A 619 -21.94 -32.63 -29.61
C GLU A 619 -23.43 -32.25 -29.48
N SER A 620 -23.84 -31.75 -28.32
CA SER A 620 -25.24 -31.40 -28.05
C SER A 620 -25.66 -30.00 -28.51
N LEU A 621 -24.72 -29.05 -28.66
CA LEU A 621 -25.01 -27.66 -29.03
C LEU A 621 -24.74 -27.38 -30.53
N PRO A 622 -25.77 -27.05 -31.34
CA PRO A 622 -25.57 -26.79 -32.76
C PRO A 622 -24.76 -25.51 -32.99
N GLY A 623 -23.75 -25.62 -33.86
CA GLY A 623 -22.87 -24.51 -34.21
C GLY A 623 -21.95 -24.07 -33.06
N PHE A 624 -21.63 -24.97 -32.13
CA PHE A 624 -20.79 -24.71 -30.96
C PHE A 624 -19.53 -23.89 -31.30
N ASP A 625 -18.73 -24.34 -32.27
CA ASP A 625 -17.46 -23.69 -32.61
C ASP A 625 -17.63 -22.27 -33.15
N ILE A 626 -18.70 -22.02 -33.91
CA ILE A 626 -19.03 -20.69 -34.43
C ILE A 626 -19.43 -19.77 -33.28
N LYS A 627 -20.26 -20.28 -32.35
CA LYS A 627 -20.69 -19.53 -31.17
C LYS A 627 -19.51 -19.24 -30.23
N LEU A 628 -18.62 -20.20 -30.04
CA LEU A 628 -17.41 -20.05 -29.23
C LEU A 628 -16.47 -18.99 -29.85
N ALA A 629 -16.21 -19.05 -31.15
CA ALA A 629 -15.40 -18.06 -31.85
C ALA A 629 -16.00 -16.64 -31.74
N ALA A 630 -17.32 -16.52 -31.88
CA ALA A 630 -18.03 -15.25 -31.69
C ALA A 630 -17.96 -14.77 -30.23
N CYS A 631 -18.02 -15.68 -29.25
CA CYS A 631 -17.87 -15.36 -27.83
C CYS A 631 -16.47 -14.81 -27.55
N LYS A 632 -15.42 -15.50 -28.03
CA LYS A 632 -14.02 -15.04 -27.95
C LYS A 632 -13.85 -13.64 -28.54
N ALA A 633 -14.33 -13.43 -29.77
CA ALA A 633 -14.24 -12.13 -30.43
C ALA A 633 -14.93 -11.02 -29.64
N LYS A 634 -16.11 -11.26 -29.05
CA LYS A 634 -16.81 -10.28 -28.20
C LYS A 634 -16.06 -9.96 -26.91
N MET A 635 -15.43 -10.96 -26.30
CA MET A 635 -14.62 -10.76 -25.10
C MET A 635 -13.39 -9.89 -25.41
N LEU A 636 -12.73 -10.14 -26.55
CA LEU A 636 -11.61 -9.32 -27.05
C LEU A 636 -12.03 -7.92 -27.54
N GLU A 637 -13.19 -7.76 -28.22
CA GLU A 637 -13.63 -6.43 -28.72
C GLU A 637 -13.99 -5.46 -27.60
N SER A 638 -14.44 -5.97 -26.45
CA SER A 638 -14.64 -5.17 -25.24
C SER A 638 -13.35 -4.56 -24.67
N GLU A 639 -12.17 -4.97 -25.17
CA GLU A 639 -10.85 -4.45 -24.81
C GLU A 639 -10.54 -3.10 -25.49
N LYS A 640 -11.15 -2.80 -26.65
CA LYS A 640 -10.81 -1.60 -27.45
C LYS A 640 -11.64 -0.37 -27.11
N SER A 641 -12.78 -0.54 -26.45
CA SER A 641 -13.63 0.54 -25.96
C SER A 641 -13.54 0.59 -24.42
N GLY A 642 -12.47 1.17 -23.89
CA GLY A 642 -12.23 1.31 -22.44
C GLY A 642 -13.18 2.29 -21.74
N ASN A 643 -14.48 2.28 -22.03
CA ASN A 643 -15.42 3.27 -21.50
C ASN A 643 -16.71 2.70 -20.89
N ASP A 644 -16.80 1.38 -20.69
CA ASP A 644 -17.94 0.74 -20.01
C ASP A 644 -17.41 -0.17 -18.88
N SER A 645 -17.15 0.40 -17.71
CA SER A 645 -16.88 -0.38 -16.49
C SER A 645 -18.09 -1.29 -16.20
N GLU A 646 -17.89 -2.50 -15.63
CA GLU A 646 -19.04 -3.29 -15.20
C GLU A 646 -19.83 -2.59 -14.09
N TRP A 647 -19.25 -1.58 -13.45
CA TRP A 647 -19.93 -0.68 -12.54
C TRP A 647 -21.01 0.17 -13.24
N SER A 648 -20.76 0.73 -14.44
CA SER A 648 -21.80 1.41 -15.23
C SER A 648 -22.92 0.46 -15.66
N LYS A 649 -22.59 -0.82 -15.93
CA LYS A 649 -23.59 -1.85 -16.24
C LYS A 649 -24.34 -2.35 -15.00
N HIS A 650 -23.72 -2.30 -13.82
CA HIS A 650 -24.36 -2.51 -12.52
C HIS A 650 -25.36 -1.37 -12.23
N GLU A 651 -25.00 -0.13 -12.51
CA GLU A 651 -25.82 1.07 -12.38
C GLU A 651 -27.03 1.07 -13.34
N GLU A 652 -26.86 0.62 -14.59
CA GLU A 652 -27.97 0.43 -15.55
C GLU A 652 -28.93 -0.69 -15.16
N ARG A 653 -28.42 -1.80 -14.59
CA ARG A 653 -29.25 -2.91 -14.05
C ARG A 653 -30.04 -2.48 -12.81
N LEU A 654 -29.56 -1.48 -12.08
CA LEU A 654 -30.22 -0.90 -10.90
C LEU A 654 -31.26 0.17 -11.26
N ASN A 655 -31.01 0.96 -12.31
CA ASN A 655 -31.87 2.10 -12.69
C ASN A 655 -33.18 1.73 -13.40
N GLY A 656 -33.48 0.45 -13.63
CA GLY A 656 -34.80 0.01 -14.12
C GLY A 656 -35.21 0.59 -15.48
N GLN A 657 -34.29 1.19 -16.25
CA GLN A 657 -34.55 1.55 -17.63
C GLN A 657 -34.54 0.27 -18.46
N ARG A 658 -35.72 -0.31 -18.62
CA ARG A 658 -36.02 -1.29 -19.65
C ARG A 658 -35.64 -0.68 -21.01
N LEU A 659 -34.46 -1.01 -21.52
CA LEU A 659 -34.15 -0.89 -22.93
C LEU A 659 -35.06 -1.86 -23.67
N SER A 660 -36.18 -1.31 -24.16
CA SER A 660 -36.95 -1.93 -25.23
C SER A 660 -36.12 -1.85 -26.50
N ASP A 661 -35.22 -2.80 -26.72
CA ASP A 661 -34.74 -3.05 -28.07
C ASP A 661 -35.95 -3.51 -28.91
N ALA A 662 -36.07 -2.94 -30.12
CA ALA A 662 -37.21 -3.04 -31.02
C ALA A 662 -37.49 -4.46 -31.57
N THR A 663 -37.01 -5.51 -30.90
CA THR A 663 -37.18 -6.92 -31.28
C THR A 663 -37.90 -7.77 -30.23
N GLY A 664 -38.42 -7.21 -29.14
CA GLY A 664 -39.42 -7.87 -28.30
C GLY A 664 -39.02 -9.25 -27.76
N ARG A 665 -37.77 -9.39 -27.26
CA ARG A 665 -37.38 -10.55 -26.46
C ARG A 665 -37.18 -10.11 -25.01
N TYR A 666 -37.90 -10.78 -24.12
CA TYR A 666 -37.77 -10.62 -22.67
C TYR A 666 -36.32 -10.94 -22.24
N PHE A 667 -35.63 -9.98 -21.62
CA PHE A 667 -34.42 -10.23 -20.83
C PHE A 667 -34.86 -10.94 -19.54
N GLY A 668 -34.49 -12.21 -19.40
CA GLY A 668 -34.94 -13.03 -18.27
C GLY A 668 -34.53 -14.51 -18.32
N ASP A 669 -34.03 -15.01 -19.46
CA ASP A 669 -33.29 -16.28 -19.47
C ASP A 669 -31.81 -15.97 -19.26
N LEU A 670 -31.22 -16.51 -18.17
CA LEU A 670 -29.78 -16.74 -18.15
C LEU A 670 -29.49 -17.61 -19.37
N ASP A 671 -28.80 -17.07 -20.37
CA ASP A 671 -28.31 -17.86 -21.48
C ASP A 671 -27.17 -18.74 -20.94
N LEU A 672 -27.54 -19.87 -20.32
CA LEU A 672 -26.63 -20.85 -19.75
C LEU A 672 -25.62 -21.35 -20.79
N ASP A 673 -26.00 -21.35 -22.07
CA ASP A 673 -25.08 -21.68 -23.16
C ASP A 673 -24.04 -20.57 -23.35
N GLN A 674 -24.45 -19.31 -23.26
CA GLN A 674 -23.50 -18.19 -23.32
C GLN A 674 -22.55 -18.19 -22.11
N GLU A 675 -23.04 -18.47 -20.90
CA GLU A 675 -22.19 -18.54 -19.71
C GLU A 675 -21.22 -19.73 -19.77
N PHE A 676 -21.69 -20.88 -20.24
CA PHE A 676 -20.85 -22.04 -20.53
C PHE A 676 -19.73 -21.66 -21.51
N LEU A 677 -20.07 -21.02 -22.65
CA LEU A 677 -19.09 -20.61 -23.65
C LEU A 677 -18.05 -19.63 -23.10
N LYS A 678 -18.43 -18.68 -22.25
CA LYS A 678 -17.46 -17.79 -21.56
C LYS A 678 -16.51 -18.59 -20.68
N ASN A 679 -17.03 -19.55 -19.92
CA ASN A 679 -16.23 -20.42 -19.07
C ASN A 679 -15.29 -21.35 -19.86
N VAL A 680 -15.67 -21.76 -21.07
CA VAL A 680 -14.76 -22.46 -22.00
C VAL A 680 -13.58 -21.55 -22.36
N VAL A 681 -13.83 -20.27 -22.66
CA VAL A 681 -12.75 -19.30 -22.92
C VAL A 681 -11.84 -19.13 -21.69
N VAL A 682 -12.41 -18.98 -20.49
CA VAL A 682 -11.63 -18.87 -19.25
C VAL A 682 -10.74 -20.10 -19.02
N LEU A 683 -11.26 -21.30 -19.25
CA LEU A 683 -10.48 -22.53 -19.12
C LEU A 683 -9.36 -22.61 -20.16
N GLU A 684 -9.62 -22.24 -21.41
CA GLU A 684 -8.60 -22.22 -22.46
C GLU A 684 -7.46 -21.24 -22.12
N GLU A 685 -7.77 -20.02 -21.68
CA GLU A 685 -6.74 -19.05 -21.28
C GLU A 685 -5.94 -19.54 -20.07
N PHE A 686 -6.61 -20.12 -19.06
CA PHE A 686 -5.94 -20.71 -17.91
C PHE A 686 -4.96 -21.84 -18.30
N ILE A 687 -5.31 -22.68 -19.28
CA ILE A 687 -4.40 -23.74 -19.78
C ILE A 687 -3.16 -23.12 -20.43
N LYS A 688 -3.31 -22.04 -21.22
CA LYS A 688 -2.17 -21.34 -21.83
C LYS A 688 -1.26 -20.73 -20.78
N GLU A 689 -1.83 -20.08 -19.77
CA GLU A 689 -1.07 -19.54 -18.63
C GLU A 689 -0.33 -20.63 -17.89
N LEU A 690 -1.04 -21.70 -17.51
CA LEU A 690 -0.46 -22.84 -16.82
C LEU A 690 0.73 -23.40 -17.61
N LEU A 691 0.59 -23.54 -18.93
CA LEU A 691 1.65 -23.98 -19.81
C LEU A 691 2.84 -23.00 -19.82
N ALA A 692 2.58 -21.69 -19.90
CA ALA A 692 3.63 -20.66 -19.82
C ALA A 692 4.39 -20.73 -18.49
N VAL A 693 3.67 -20.91 -17.36
CA VAL A 693 4.27 -21.10 -16.02
C VAL A 693 5.13 -22.36 -15.96
N ILE A 694 4.62 -23.48 -16.47
CA ILE A 694 5.37 -24.75 -16.49
C ILE A 694 6.66 -24.56 -17.29
N VAL A 695 6.59 -23.98 -18.49
CA VAL A 695 7.76 -23.74 -19.34
C VAL A 695 8.77 -22.80 -18.66
N THR A 696 8.33 -21.71 -18.03
CA THR A 696 9.23 -20.80 -17.31
C THR A 696 9.89 -21.48 -16.10
N ARG A 697 9.15 -22.28 -15.31
CA ARG A 697 9.73 -23.02 -14.18
C ARG A 697 10.76 -24.07 -14.62
N GLY A 698 10.65 -24.64 -15.83
CA GLY A 698 11.66 -25.54 -16.39
C GLY A 698 12.98 -24.88 -16.77
N GLY A 699 12.99 -23.55 -16.96
CA GLY A 699 14.17 -22.77 -17.36
C GLY A 699 14.80 -21.93 -16.24
N MET A 700 14.21 -21.90 -15.04
CA MET A 700 14.65 -21.02 -13.94
C MET A 700 15.37 -21.77 -12.83
N GLU A 701 16.43 -21.14 -12.31
CA GLU A 701 17.03 -21.51 -11.04
C GLU A 701 16.05 -21.24 -9.88
N TYR A 702 15.97 -22.13 -8.89
CA TYR A 702 15.02 -22.06 -7.76
C TYR A 702 15.03 -20.71 -7.00
N ASP A 703 16.18 -20.04 -6.93
CA ASP A 703 16.31 -18.70 -6.30
C ASP A 703 15.57 -17.59 -7.07
N HIS A 704 15.27 -17.80 -8.36
CA HIS A 704 14.47 -16.88 -9.18
C HIS A 704 12.96 -17.11 -9.06
N ILE A 705 12.52 -18.25 -8.52
CA ILE A 705 11.10 -18.57 -8.31
C ILE A 705 10.53 -17.75 -7.15
N SER A 706 11.35 -17.40 -6.15
CA SER A 706 10.96 -16.48 -5.07
C SER A 706 10.78 -15.02 -5.52
N TYR A 707 11.11 -14.70 -6.79
CA TYR A 707 11.03 -13.35 -7.36
C TYR A 707 9.86 -13.16 -8.35
N LEU A 708 9.10 -14.21 -8.67
CA LEU A 708 7.84 -14.17 -9.41
C LEU A 708 6.67 -14.22 -8.43
#